data_AF-A0A9P0IXN2-F1
#
_entry.id   AF-A0A9P0IXN2-F1
#
_cell.length_a   1.000
_cell.length_b   1.000
_cell.length_c   1.000
_cell.angle_alpha   90.00
_cell.angle_beta   90.00
_cell.angle_gamma   90.00
#
_symmetry.space_group_name_H-M   'P 1'
#
loop_
_entity.id
_entity.type
_entity.pdbx_description
1 polymer ?
#
loop_
_entity_poly.entity_id
_entity_poly.type
_entity_poly.pdbx_seq_one_letter_code
_entity_poly.pdbx_strand_id
1 'polypeptide(L)'
;MFLRFPSNEQTAMKWTNIIKKIQPSYMPLKSSMICSAHFKTSDYNLNYKKIKLNDNAVPSIFLTTSRKSLMKIFEDLPKNCDSLKYNLSNSDDTKVNETISNTSEYSEASTSLKYNLSNSDDTKVNETISNTSEYSEASTSLKYNLSNSDTSSVLGVADNLLTSSLVTRIKRKTFVGDFNENDLDTPRKRKKYWNTSQRTFNEYKRRIKSLENRNQYLRNKIKNVEQLISHLQKTNKISDECYSMLKDSLPDIQKEIILKQLNMTTQRSVTPELRSFALTLNFYSSSAYNYVRKKFNKCLPHPSTLRKWYTVVDGSPGITKESLVAIELKNDEMKSRGKNLICAMMLDEMCIKEDIHFNGKKNQGFIDFGMGMMEDCDNLPLAREALVIMLVALNSNWKIPIAYFLTNGLLGQEKANIVNLCLEAVHQTGAKVKTLTFDGASSNIMMATKLGANLNISNCQPYFKHPITKENIHIFYDACHMLKLCRNTLGDWKVFFDKNGDAIKWQFFKSLVELQNEKDLHLATKIRNRHINYHKEKMKVKLAAQVFSSSVADAIDYSKNIGLKEFSNSESTTFFCRMINNIFDFLNTRNFLGQTEYKKPIKLDKETFVDEFISTAIEYLKSLQTKVWNKKENKLNHIPIIESKRKTGFLGLIICLTSMSNFFKENIKTKEIDFLLTYKTSQDHLEMFFSLIRTRGGFNNNPTASQFEAAYKRLIVHTELSQIATNSGTNCASQDSTSILHVSSTNKANNICNNDDIFSFAEIENDSELFNKFDNLYNDKYINDVIEYIAGVVTKKVTKVIKCSVCISALMMDIQQNASLINIKSRGALTKPNKNIAEICKIAEFTFRSFQHKIDIQKNIIEFLTIKSISSIQITNYFNCLNEHIKTQDPLNHHTSQIIRLALNFI
;
A
#
# COMPACT_ATOMS: atom_id res chain seq x y z
N MET A 1 7.35 32.39 18.40
CA MET A 1 7.70 33.57 17.57
C MET A 1 9.16 33.41 17.15
N PHE A 2 9.55 33.81 15.93
CA PHE A 2 10.95 33.77 15.50
C PHE A 2 11.53 35.19 15.49
N LEU A 3 12.66 35.37 16.15
CA LEU A 3 13.32 36.66 16.38
C LEU A 3 14.56 36.72 15.51
N ARG A 4 14.70 37.81 14.74
CA ARG A 4 15.93 38.09 13.99
C ARG A 4 17.05 38.47 14.95
N PHE A 5 18.29 38.27 14.53
CA PHE A 5 19.44 38.76 15.29
C PHE A 5 19.36 40.28 15.49
N PRO A 6 19.79 40.80 16.65
CA PRO A 6 19.81 42.24 16.92
C PRO A 6 20.64 43.01 15.88
N SER A 7 20.22 44.23 15.55
CA SER A 7 20.99 45.13 14.67
C SER A 7 22.26 45.68 15.33
N ASN A 8 22.33 45.65 16.67
CA ASN A 8 23.52 46.02 17.43
C ASN A 8 24.56 44.89 17.36
N GLU A 9 25.71 45.17 16.75
CA GLU A 9 26.78 44.19 16.51
C GLU A 9 27.28 43.54 17.80
N GLN A 10 27.37 44.28 18.91
CA GLN A 10 27.86 43.74 20.19
C GLN A 10 26.90 42.68 20.77
N THR A 11 25.59 42.92 20.69
CA THR A 11 24.57 41.99 21.19
C THR A 11 24.41 40.79 20.26
N ALA A 12 24.51 41.00 18.95
CA ALA A 12 24.53 39.91 17.96
C ALA A 12 25.74 38.97 18.16
N MET A 13 26.93 39.52 18.44
CA MET A 13 28.12 38.72 18.73
C MET A 13 27.94 37.86 20.00
N LYS A 14 27.33 38.42 21.05
CA LYS A 14 26.99 37.67 22.28
C LYS A 14 26.05 36.49 22.00
N TRP A 15 25.00 36.70 21.19
CA TRP A 15 24.09 35.62 20.79
C TRP A 15 24.81 34.52 20.00
N THR A 16 25.68 34.91 19.06
CA THR A 16 26.44 33.93 18.25
C THR A 16 27.44 33.13 19.08
N ASN A 17 28.11 33.75 20.05
CA ASN A 17 29.08 33.06 20.91
C ASN A 17 28.40 32.01 21.80
N ILE A 18 27.17 32.27 22.26
CA ILE A 18 26.43 31.29 23.08
C ILE A 18 25.94 30.12 22.23
N ILE A 19 25.48 30.37 21.00
CA ILE A 19 25.08 29.29 20.09
C ILE A 19 26.29 28.44 19.68
N LYS A 20 27.45 29.07 19.41
CA LYS A 20 28.70 28.36 19.09
C LYS A 20 29.19 27.46 20.23
N LYS A 21 28.91 27.80 21.50
CA LYS A 21 29.20 26.90 22.62
C LYS A 21 28.43 25.57 22.55
N ILE A 22 27.28 25.54 21.88
CA ILE A 22 26.43 24.34 21.76
C ILE A 22 26.63 23.67 20.40
N GLN A 23 26.79 24.45 19.33
CA GLN A 23 27.06 23.97 17.98
C GLN A 23 28.29 24.73 17.41
N PRO A 24 29.51 24.17 17.55
CA PRO A 24 30.75 24.86 17.18
C PRO A 24 30.84 25.29 15.72
N SER A 25 30.14 24.57 14.82
CA SER A 25 30.12 24.83 13.38
C SER A 25 29.10 25.91 12.93
N TYR A 26 28.40 26.56 13.85
CA TYR A 26 27.38 27.54 13.50
C TYR A 26 27.98 28.88 13.02
N MET A 27 27.62 29.31 11.80
CA MET A 27 27.87 30.65 11.27
C MET A 27 26.54 31.39 11.06
N PRO A 28 26.36 32.60 11.62
CA PRO A 28 25.15 33.39 11.41
C PRO A 28 25.07 33.94 9.98
N LEU A 29 23.94 33.69 9.31
CA LEU A 29 23.55 34.35 8.06
C LEU A 29 22.62 35.53 8.36
N LYS A 30 22.53 36.53 7.47
CA LYS A 30 21.62 37.70 7.63
C LYS A 30 20.13 37.32 7.79
N SER A 31 19.74 36.12 7.34
CA SER A 31 18.39 35.55 7.48
C SER A 31 18.20 34.68 8.73
N SER A 32 19.20 34.57 9.61
CA SER A 32 19.14 33.69 10.78
C SER A 32 18.14 34.23 11.80
N MET A 33 17.34 33.31 12.37
CA MET A 33 16.33 33.63 13.37
C MET A 33 16.39 32.62 14.52
N ILE A 34 16.08 33.07 15.73
CA ILE A 34 16.02 32.26 16.95
C ILE A 34 14.58 32.21 17.45
N CYS A 35 14.13 31.04 17.88
CA CYS A 35 12.81 30.89 18.48
C CYS A 35 12.72 31.62 19.84
N SER A 36 11.59 32.25 20.12
CA SER A 36 11.28 32.92 21.39
C SER A 36 11.39 32.01 22.62
N ALA A 37 11.30 30.68 22.44
CA ALA A 37 11.46 29.69 23.50
C ALA A 37 12.89 29.61 24.08
N HIS A 38 13.88 30.19 23.41
CA HIS A 38 15.27 30.21 23.90
C HIS A 38 15.56 31.34 24.92
N PHE A 39 14.56 32.18 25.22
CA PHE A 39 14.66 33.32 26.14
C PHE A 39 13.75 33.09 27.35
N LYS A 40 14.14 33.64 28.51
CA LYS A 40 13.32 33.54 29.72
C LYS A 40 12.12 34.47 29.61
N THR A 41 11.03 34.16 30.32
CA THR A 41 9.84 35.01 30.37
C THR A 41 10.13 36.40 30.94
N SER A 42 11.13 36.53 31.82
CA SER A 42 11.66 37.79 32.36
C SER A 42 12.37 38.68 31.34
N ASP A 43 12.75 38.14 30.18
CA ASP A 43 13.51 38.87 29.15
C ASP A 43 12.60 39.68 28.22
N TYR A 44 11.27 39.57 28.40
CA TYR A 44 10.25 40.25 27.61
C TYR A 44 9.62 41.41 28.38
N ASN A 45 9.46 42.54 27.70
CA ASN A 45 8.69 43.68 28.21
C ASN A 45 7.23 43.56 27.72
N LEU A 46 6.30 43.42 28.66
CA LEU A 46 4.87 43.19 28.40
C LEU A 46 4.09 44.51 28.48
N ASN A 47 4.25 45.38 27.48
CA ASN A 47 3.35 46.52 27.29
C ASN A 47 2.32 46.20 26.20
N TYR A 48 1.04 46.47 26.50
CA TYR A 48 -0.20 45.87 25.98
C TYR A 48 -0.48 45.85 24.46
N LYS A 49 0.48 46.12 23.57
CA LYS A 49 0.26 45.96 22.11
C LYS A 49 1.37 45.25 21.33
N LYS A 50 2.57 44.99 21.86
CA LYS A 50 3.61 44.15 21.19
C LYS A 50 4.58 43.52 22.22
N ILE A 51 4.81 42.21 22.13
CA ILE A 51 5.85 41.50 22.91
C ILE A 51 7.22 41.89 22.35
N LYS A 52 8.05 42.60 23.11
CA LYS A 52 9.41 43.02 22.73
C LYS A 52 10.43 42.49 23.73
N LEU A 53 11.58 42.02 23.27
CA LEU A 53 12.71 41.65 24.13
C LEU A 53 13.40 42.90 24.69
N ASN A 54 13.89 42.79 25.93
CA ASN A 54 14.73 43.81 26.55
C ASN A 54 16.05 43.96 25.78
N ASP A 55 16.60 45.17 25.73
CA ASP A 55 17.76 45.50 24.87
C ASP A 55 19.04 44.70 25.23
N ASN A 56 19.11 44.16 26.45
CA ASN A 56 20.21 43.32 26.95
C ASN A 56 19.90 41.82 27.01
N ALA A 57 18.77 41.37 26.47
CA ALA A 57 18.37 39.97 26.53
C ALA A 57 19.21 39.07 25.62
N VAL A 58 19.52 37.87 26.10
CA VAL A 58 20.41 36.91 25.44
C VAL A 58 19.81 35.51 25.53
N PRO A 59 19.83 34.69 24.46
CA PRO A 59 19.27 33.35 24.52
C PRO A 59 20.05 32.51 25.52
N SER A 60 19.35 31.95 26.50
CA SER A 60 19.94 31.24 27.64
C SER A 60 19.37 29.85 27.84
N ILE A 61 18.25 29.53 27.20
CA ILE A 61 17.57 28.24 27.33
C ILE A 61 17.91 27.39 26.12
N PHE A 62 18.84 26.45 26.27
CA PHE A 62 19.13 25.44 25.26
C PHE A 62 19.05 24.07 25.91
N LEU A 63 18.05 23.28 25.52
CA LEU A 63 17.93 21.89 25.94
C LEU A 63 19.09 21.12 25.28
N THR A 64 20.07 20.69 26.07
CA THR A 64 21.14 19.80 25.62
C THR A 64 20.60 18.39 25.43
N THR A 65 19.83 18.17 24.39
CA THR A 65 19.51 16.83 23.90
C THR A 65 20.38 16.57 22.69
N SER A 66 21.41 15.75 22.90
CA SER A 66 22.07 14.98 21.85
C SER A 66 21.00 14.46 20.89
N ARG A 67 21.10 14.77 19.60
CA ARG A 67 20.14 14.34 18.57
C ARG A 67 19.94 12.82 18.63
N LYS A 68 18.89 12.38 19.32
CA LYS A 68 18.33 11.03 19.26
C LYS A 68 17.16 11.07 18.28
N SER A 69 17.11 10.08 17.40
CA SER A 69 16.13 9.93 16.33
C SER A 69 14.69 10.03 16.83
N LEU A 70 13.81 10.57 15.97
CA LEU A 70 12.36 10.81 16.16
C LEU A 70 11.51 9.51 16.30
N MET A 71 12.03 8.46 16.92
CA MET A 71 11.39 7.14 17.03
C MET A 71 11.02 6.73 18.46
N LYS A 72 11.21 7.59 19.49
CA LYS A 72 10.93 7.24 20.89
C LYS A 72 9.99 8.17 21.69
N ILE A 73 9.25 9.07 21.03
CA ILE A 73 8.32 10.00 21.73
C ILE A 73 6.92 9.38 22.00
N PHE A 74 6.69 8.11 21.67
CA PHE A 74 5.39 7.47 21.93
C PHE A 74 5.32 6.55 23.16
N GLU A 75 6.38 6.45 23.98
CA GLU A 75 6.36 5.57 25.16
C GLU A 75 6.14 6.28 26.51
N ASP A 76 6.25 7.61 26.62
CA ASP A 76 6.12 8.32 27.91
C ASP A 76 5.04 9.43 27.90
N LEU A 77 3.78 9.06 27.66
CA LEU A 77 2.63 9.92 27.99
C LEU A 77 1.97 9.44 29.30
N PRO A 78 1.85 10.30 30.34
CA PRO A 78 1.17 9.94 31.59
C PRO A 78 -0.32 9.65 31.38
N LYS A 79 -0.75 8.55 31.99
CA LYS A 79 -2.16 8.22 32.25
C LYS A 79 -2.74 9.23 33.23
N ASN A 80 -3.66 10.08 32.78
CA ASN A 80 -4.85 10.58 33.52
C ASN A 80 -5.40 11.82 32.82
N CYS A 81 -6.61 11.71 32.25
CA CYS A 81 -7.47 12.87 32.02
C CYS A 81 -8.92 12.40 32.03
N ASP A 82 -9.44 12.18 33.24
CA ASP A 82 -10.88 12.21 33.51
C ASP A 82 -11.23 13.58 34.09
N SER A 83 -12.46 14.00 33.80
CA SER A 83 -13.16 15.23 34.23
C SER A 83 -12.82 16.51 33.44
N LEU A 84 -13.76 16.92 32.59
CA LEU A 84 -14.57 18.11 32.82
C LEU A 84 -15.86 18.01 31.99
N LYS A 85 -16.95 17.80 32.72
CA LYS A 85 -18.34 17.83 32.26
C LYS A 85 -18.68 19.26 31.85
N TYR A 86 -19.32 19.44 30.68
CA TYR A 86 -20.14 20.62 30.43
C TYR A 86 -21.61 20.22 30.56
N ASN A 87 -22.26 20.80 31.57
CA ASN A 87 -23.69 20.68 31.83
C ASN A 87 -24.46 21.56 30.85
N LEU A 88 -25.46 20.95 30.20
CA LEU A 88 -26.67 21.65 29.78
C LEU A 88 -27.57 21.79 31.01
N SER A 89 -28.09 22.98 31.26
CA SER A 89 -29.34 23.17 31.99
C SER A 89 -30.00 24.48 31.54
N ASN A 90 -31.27 24.32 31.16
CA ASN A 90 -32.25 25.32 30.76
C ASN A 90 -32.53 26.37 31.86
N SER A 91 -33.01 27.53 31.43
CA SER A 91 -34.15 28.21 32.06
C SER A 91 -34.81 29.17 31.07
N ASP A 92 -36.10 28.94 30.86
CA ASP A 92 -37.09 29.79 30.20
C ASP A 92 -37.17 31.21 30.83
N ASP A 93 -37.59 32.22 30.06
CA ASP A 93 -38.95 32.80 30.19
C ASP A 93 -39.18 34.11 29.39
N THR A 94 -40.25 34.04 28.60
CA THR A 94 -41.32 35.04 28.35
C THR A 94 -41.11 36.39 27.66
N LYS A 95 -41.80 36.49 26.49
CA LYS A 95 -42.87 37.44 26.07
C LYS A 95 -42.60 38.97 26.07
N VAL A 96 -42.92 39.62 24.95
CA VAL A 96 -44.17 40.42 24.71
C VAL A 96 -44.02 41.33 23.46
N ASN A 97 -44.95 41.13 22.52
CA ASN A 97 -45.71 42.04 21.63
C ASN A 97 -45.01 43.14 20.80
N GLU A 98 -45.15 43.15 19.47
CA GLU A 98 -46.26 43.65 18.61
C GLU A 98 -45.88 45.02 18.03
N THR A 99 -45.88 45.14 16.70
CA THR A 99 -46.81 46.00 15.92
C THR A 99 -46.31 46.13 14.47
N ILE A 100 -47.06 45.54 13.52
CA ILE A 100 -47.95 46.23 12.56
C ILE A 100 -47.21 46.79 11.33
N SER A 101 -47.21 45.95 10.29
CA SER A 101 -47.69 46.22 8.92
C SER A 101 -47.70 47.67 8.38
N ASN A 102 -47.18 47.87 7.17
CA ASN A 102 -48.02 47.94 5.95
C ASN A 102 -47.20 48.29 4.67
N THR A 103 -47.52 47.55 3.59
CA THR A 103 -47.78 47.97 2.19
C THR A 103 -46.87 49.01 1.51
N SER A 104 -46.50 48.95 0.24
CA SER A 104 -46.95 48.16 -0.92
C SER A 104 -46.03 48.46 -2.13
N GLU A 105 -46.05 47.52 -3.07
CA GLU A 105 -46.27 47.77 -4.51
C GLU A 105 -45.14 48.12 -5.50
N TYR A 106 -45.18 47.29 -6.56
CA TYR A 106 -44.95 47.50 -7.99
C TYR A 106 -43.71 46.90 -8.69
N SER A 107 -44.09 46.22 -9.76
CA SER A 107 -43.42 45.49 -10.83
C SER A 107 -42.51 46.40 -11.67
N GLU A 108 -41.71 45.99 -12.66
CA GLU A 108 -41.93 45.00 -13.73
C GLU A 108 -40.63 44.81 -14.53
N ALA A 109 -40.54 43.72 -15.29
CA ALA A 109 -39.42 43.31 -16.12
C ALA A 109 -39.25 44.14 -17.42
N SER A 110 -38.11 44.01 -18.13
CA SER A 110 -38.04 43.43 -19.50
C SER A 110 -36.79 43.79 -20.36
N THR A 111 -36.16 42.72 -20.93
CA THR A 111 -35.64 42.51 -22.31
C THR A 111 -34.64 43.42 -23.06
N SER A 112 -33.44 42.85 -23.34
CA SER A 112 -32.90 42.37 -24.65
C SER A 112 -32.37 43.29 -25.80
N LEU A 113 -31.36 42.72 -26.51
CA LEU A 113 -30.99 42.78 -27.96
C LEU A 113 -29.79 43.63 -28.47
N LYS A 114 -28.73 42.88 -28.89
CA LYS A 114 -27.90 42.87 -30.14
C LYS A 114 -27.59 44.17 -30.92
N TYR A 115 -26.36 44.28 -31.47
CA TYR A 115 -26.09 44.26 -32.93
C TYR A 115 -24.60 44.09 -33.31
N ASN A 116 -24.39 43.54 -34.52
CA ASN A 116 -23.18 43.07 -35.21
C ASN A 116 -22.34 44.17 -35.90
N LEU A 117 -21.14 43.85 -36.44
CA LEU A 117 -20.84 43.88 -37.90
C LEU A 117 -19.44 43.27 -38.24
N SER A 118 -19.15 43.16 -39.54
CA SER A 118 -18.61 42.00 -40.26
C SER A 118 -17.45 42.29 -41.23
N ASN A 119 -16.63 41.24 -41.48
CA ASN A 119 -16.05 40.73 -42.75
C ASN A 119 -15.06 41.48 -43.69
N SER A 120 -14.14 40.63 -44.24
CA SER A 120 -13.57 40.52 -45.62
C SER A 120 -12.63 41.62 -46.15
N ASP A 121 -11.67 41.41 -47.06
CA ASP A 121 -10.95 40.26 -47.68
C ASP A 121 -9.79 40.86 -48.53
N ASP A 122 -8.91 39.99 -49.03
CA ASP A 122 -8.14 40.07 -50.30
C ASP A 122 -6.69 40.64 -50.43
N THR A 123 -5.74 39.69 -50.39
CA THR A 123 -4.85 39.16 -51.47
C THR A 123 -3.90 40.01 -52.36
N LYS A 124 -2.73 39.37 -52.64
CA LYS A 124 -1.76 39.48 -53.78
C LYS A 124 -0.51 40.40 -53.62
N VAL A 125 0.71 40.14 -54.15
CA VAL A 125 1.45 39.03 -54.85
C VAL A 125 2.92 39.51 -55.02
N ASN A 126 3.91 38.59 -54.97
CA ASN A 126 5.28 38.51 -55.60
C ASN A 126 6.28 39.70 -55.54
N GLU A 127 7.61 39.60 -55.70
CA GLU A 127 8.67 38.57 -55.73
C GLU A 127 10.04 39.31 -55.80
N THR A 128 11.12 38.56 -55.51
CA THR A 128 12.46 38.57 -56.15
C THR A 128 13.57 39.64 -55.88
N ILE A 129 14.71 39.10 -55.39
CA ILE A 129 16.07 39.15 -55.98
C ILE A 129 17.09 40.24 -55.52
N SER A 130 17.97 39.77 -54.61
CA SER A 130 19.43 39.68 -54.77
C SER A 130 20.39 40.79 -54.31
N ASN A 131 21.48 40.28 -53.72
CA ASN A 131 22.88 40.70 -53.84
C ASN A 131 23.55 41.53 -52.72
N THR A 132 24.33 40.77 -51.95
CA THR A 132 25.81 40.85 -51.77
C THR A 132 26.44 41.75 -50.70
N SER A 133 27.28 41.05 -49.92
CA SER A 133 28.62 41.40 -49.41
C SER A 133 28.73 42.54 -48.40
N GLU A 134 28.97 42.19 -47.13
CA GLU A 134 30.30 42.09 -46.49
C GLU A 134 30.60 43.40 -45.77
N TYR A 135 30.67 43.38 -44.43
CA TYR A 135 31.73 44.06 -43.69
C TYR A 135 31.79 43.50 -42.27
N SER A 136 33.02 43.16 -41.91
CA SER A 136 33.56 42.50 -40.73
C SER A 136 33.29 43.22 -39.39
N GLU A 137 32.82 42.47 -38.39
CA GLU A 137 32.91 42.85 -36.97
C GLU A 137 33.88 41.93 -36.21
N ALA A 138 34.94 42.52 -35.68
CA ALA A 138 35.66 42.14 -34.48
C ALA A 138 36.27 43.44 -33.94
N SER A 139 35.99 43.95 -32.75
CA SER A 139 36.50 43.48 -31.46
C SER A 139 36.29 44.68 -30.51
N THR A 140 35.76 44.61 -29.30
CA THR A 140 36.38 44.20 -28.02
C THR A 140 35.34 44.58 -26.95
N SER A 141 34.80 43.66 -26.16
CA SER A 141 35.34 43.07 -24.93
C SER A 141 35.27 43.98 -23.69
N LEU A 142 34.71 43.37 -22.63
CA LEU A 142 34.99 43.58 -21.21
C LEU A 142 34.17 44.61 -20.40
N LYS A 143 33.21 44.01 -19.67
CA LYS A 143 33.20 43.85 -18.20
C LYS A 143 32.64 44.98 -17.32
N TYR A 144 31.68 44.48 -16.53
CA TYR A 144 31.55 44.58 -15.07
C TYR A 144 30.48 45.53 -14.50
N ASN A 145 29.50 44.85 -13.88
CA ASN A 145 29.07 45.02 -12.48
C ASN A 145 28.38 46.32 -12.07
N LEU A 146 27.44 46.33 -11.13
CA LEU A 146 26.58 45.33 -10.51
C LEU A 146 25.59 46.17 -9.69
N SER A 147 24.45 45.56 -9.36
CA SER A 147 23.77 45.68 -8.07
C SER A 147 23.08 47.00 -7.66
N ASN A 148 21.75 46.83 -7.57
CA ASN A 148 20.96 46.86 -6.34
C ASN A 148 20.33 48.18 -5.87
N SER A 149 18.99 48.10 -5.83
CA SER A 149 18.08 48.32 -4.70
C SER A 149 18.26 49.56 -3.82
N ASP A 150 17.16 50.28 -3.57
CA ASP A 150 16.46 50.17 -2.30
C ASP A 150 15.12 50.92 -2.30
N THR A 151 14.26 50.46 -1.40
CA THR A 151 12.84 50.72 -1.26
C THR A 151 12.55 51.78 -0.18
N SER A 152 11.51 52.58 -0.43
CA SER A 152 10.40 52.94 0.49
C SER A 152 10.61 53.79 1.77
N SER A 153 9.73 54.80 1.86
CA SER A 153 8.82 55.16 2.98
C SER A 153 9.26 56.17 4.06
N VAL A 154 8.38 57.15 4.36
CA VAL A 154 7.66 57.36 5.66
C VAL A 154 7.25 58.85 5.91
N LEU A 155 5.92 59.05 5.98
CA LEU A 155 5.05 59.86 6.89
C LEU A 155 5.40 61.30 7.40
N GLY A 156 4.42 62.22 7.26
CA GLY A 156 3.68 62.81 8.40
C GLY A 156 3.71 64.35 8.67
N VAL A 157 2.55 65.02 8.54
CA VAL A 157 1.83 65.96 9.48
C VAL A 157 2.65 67.10 10.18
N ALA A 158 2.28 68.39 10.29
CA ALA A 158 1.17 69.26 9.88
C ALA A 158 1.52 70.76 10.14
N ASP A 159 0.67 71.64 9.59
CA ASP A 159 0.28 72.99 10.02
C ASP A 159 1.19 74.23 9.85
N ASN A 160 0.75 75.03 8.85
CA ASN A 160 0.32 76.44 8.95
C ASN A 160 1.30 77.63 9.08
N LEU A 161 1.10 78.53 8.10
CA LEU A 161 1.24 79.99 8.05
C LEU A 161 2.62 80.68 7.96
N LEU A 162 2.71 81.42 6.83
CA LEU A 162 3.29 82.75 6.59
C LEU A 162 4.83 82.93 6.50
N THR A 163 5.22 83.09 5.22
CA THR A 163 6.20 84.06 4.67
C THR A 163 7.60 84.16 5.27
N SER A 164 8.58 83.69 4.52
CA SER A 164 9.68 84.57 4.10
C SER A 164 10.26 84.11 2.76
N SER A 165 10.38 85.06 1.84
CA SER A 165 11.12 84.93 0.60
C SER A 165 12.59 84.61 0.90
N LEU A 166 13.22 83.76 0.08
CA LEU A 166 14.51 84.01 -0.60
C LEU A 166 14.95 82.79 -1.43
N VAL A 167 14.76 82.94 -2.74
CA VAL A 167 15.58 82.43 -3.86
C VAL A 167 15.87 80.92 -3.93
N THR A 168 15.06 80.19 -4.70
CA THR A 168 15.49 78.93 -5.33
C THR A 168 15.94 79.19 -6.78
N ARG A 169 17.19 78.81 -7.08
CA ARG A 169 17.78 78.85 -8.42
C ARG A 169 16.81 78.28 -9.45
N ILE A 170 16.44 79.08 -10.46
CA ILE A 170 15.66 78.61 -11.61
C ILE A 170 16.45 77.48 -12.29
N LYS A 171 16.04 76.23 -12.06
CA LYS A 171 16.58 75.06 -12.76
C LYS A 171 16.35 75.28 -14.26
N ARG A 172 17.43 75.19 -15.05
CA ARG A 172 17.31 75.21 -16.51
C ARG A 172 16.51 73.97 -16.94
N LYS A 173 15.30 74.19 -17.45
CA LYS A 173 14.46 73.14 -18.07
C LYS A 173 15.19 72.60 -19.29
N THR A 174 15.61 71.33 -19.24
CA THR A 174 16.48 70.68 -20.24
C THR A 174 15.90 69.40 -20.79
N PHE A 175 14.98 68.76 -20.08
CA PHE A 175 14.28 67.55 -20.52
C PHE A 175 12.81 67.87 -20.82
N VAL A 176 12.18 67.07 -21.68
CA VAL A 176 10.77 67.28 -22.08
C VAL A 176 9.83 67.26 -20.87
N GLY A 177 10.09 66.38 -19.90
CA GLY A 177 9.32 66.29 -18.65
C GLY A 177 9.50 67.47 -17.68
N ASP A 178 10.41 68.41 -17.96
CA ASP A 178 10.62 69.60 -17.13
C ASP A 178 9.66 70.76 -17.49
N PHE A 179 8.90 70.65 -18.58
CA PHE A 179 7.97 71.69 -19.07
C PHE A 179 6.53 71.36 -18.64
N ASN A 180 5.86 72.33 -18.02
CA ASN A 180 4.44 72.22 -17.69
C ASN A 180 3.58 72.89 -18.77
N GLU A 181 2.28 72.62 -18.78
CA GLU A 181 1.33 73.13 -19.78
C GLU A 181 1.38 74.68 -19.91
N ASN A 182 1.42 75.39 -18.77
CA ASN A 182 1.53 76.85 -18.70
C ASN A 182 2.88 77.40 -19.24
N ASP A 183 3.92 76.58 -19.39
CA ASP A 183 5.20 77.01 -20.00
C ASP A 183 5.12 77.08 -21.53
N LEU A 184 4.08 76.52 -22.16
CA LEU A 184 3.90 76.51 -23.60
C LEU A 184 3.22 77.79 -24.13
N ASP A 185 2.72 78.66 -23.26
CA ASP A 185 2.04 79.91 -23.65
C ASP A 185 3.02 80.98 -24.13
N THR A 186 4.27 80.95 -23.67
CA THR A 186 5.30 81.89 -24.12
C THR A 186 6.05 81.38 -25.35
N PRO A 187 6.13 82.14 -26.47
CA PRO A 187 6.72 81.68 -27.73
C PRO A 187 8.16 81.15 -27.60
N ARG A 188 8.98 81.77 -26.74
CA ARG A 188 10.37 81.34 -26.48
C ARG A 188 10.46 79.98 -25.78
N LYS A 189 9.62 79.73 -24.78
CA LYS A 189 9.61 78.45 -24.05
C LYS A 189 8.99 77.34 -24.90
N ARG A 190 7.95 77.65 -25.69
CA ARG A 190 7.37 76.74 -26.69
C ARG A 190 8.39 76.27 -27.73
N LYS A 191 9.19 77.17 -28.28
CA LYS A 191 10.28 76.81 -29.22
C LYS A 191 11.34 75.93 -28.55
N LYS A 192 11.64 76.16 -27.28
CA LYS A 192 12.59 75.36 -26.51
C LYS A 192 12.04 73.96 -26.20
N TYR A 193 10.76 73.85 -25.84
CA TYR A 193 10.07 72.57 -25.70
C TYR A 193 10.05 71.81 -27.03
N TRP A 194 9.69 72.47 -28.14
CA TRP A 194 9.71 71.87 -29.48
C TRP A 194 11.07 71.28 -29.83
N ASN A 195 12.15 72.05 -29.66
CA ASN A 195 13.50 71.57 -29.93
C ASN A 195 13.92 70.42 -29.01
N THR A 196 13.49 70.44 -27.75
CA THR A 196 13.81 69.38 -26.77
C THR A 196 13.00 68.11 -27.09
N SER A 197 11.73 68.25 -27.46
CA SER A 197 10.84 67.19 -27.92
C SER A 197 11.37 66.53 -29.20
N GLN A 198 11.81 67.34 -30.18
CA GLN A 198 12.40 66.82 -31.41
C GLN A 198 13.70 66.04 -31.13
N ARG A 199 14.51 66.50 -30.17
CA ARG A 199 15.72 65.79 -29.72
C ARG A 199 15.38 64.46 -29.05
N THR A 200 14.46 64.44 -28.09
CA THR A 200 14.03 63.20 -27.44
C THR A 200 13.37 62.24 -28.42
N PHE A 201 12.58 62.74 -29.36
CA PHE A 201 11.97 61.92 -30.40
C PHE A 201 13.05 61.28 -31.29
N ASN A 202 14.08 62.03 -31.66
CA ASN A 202 15.22 61.50 -32.41
C ASN A 202 16.03 60.49 -31.59
N GLU A 203 16.19 60.69 -30.29
CA GLU A 203 16.82 59.70 -29.39
C GLU A 203 16.00 58.41 -29.27
N TYR A 204 14.68 58.51 -29.10
CA TYR A 204 13.79 57.35 -29.10
C TYR A 204 13.80 56.63 -30.45
N LYS A 205 13.81 57.35 -31.57
CA LYS A 205 13.92 56.76 -32.91
C LYS A 205 15.24 56.01 -33.10
N ARG A 206 16.37 56.57 -32.62
CA ARG A 206 17.66 55.86 -32.59
C ARG A 206 17.63 54.63 -31.69
N ARG A 207 16.97 54.71 -30.55
CA ARG A 207 16.86 53.60 -29.58
C ARG A 207 15.99 52.48 -30.12
N ILE A 208 14.87 52.80 -30.76
CA ILE A 208 14.00 51.83 -31.45
C ILE A 208 14.80 51.13 -32.55
N LYS A 209 15.50 51.89 -33.41
CA LYS A 209 16.35 51.32 -34.45
C LYS A 209 17.48 50.43 -33.89
N SER A 210 18.08 50.82 -32.77
CA SER A 210 19.08 50.00 -32.07
C SER A 210 18.48 48.71 -31.50
N LEU A 211 17.27 48.76 -30.94
CA LEU A 211 16.55 47.58 -30.44
C LEU A 211 16.09 46.66 -31.56
N GLU A 212 15.64 47.22 -32.69
CA GLU A 212 15.30 46.47 -33.90
C GLU A 212 16.53 45.76 -34.48
N ASN A 213 17.66 46.47 -34.61
CA ASN A 213 18.93 45.89 -35.02
C ASN A 213 19.41 44.80 -34.04
N ARG A 214 19.23 45.00 -32.72
CA ARG A 214 19.57 44.00 -31.69
C ARG A 214 18.66 42.78 -31.75
N ASN A 215 17.37 42.97 -32.03
CA ASN A 215 16.42 41.89 -32.27
C ASN A 215 16.74 41.14 -33.57
N GLN A 216 17.14 41.85 -34.62
CA GLN A 216 17.57 41.24 -35.87
C GLN A 216 18.88 40.46 -35.69
N TYR A 217 19.84 41.00 -34.93
CA TYR A 217 21.04 40.29 -34.51
C TYR A 217 20.72 39.05 -33.67
N LEU A 218 19.81 39.13 -32.70
CA LEU A 218 19.38 37.99 -31.90
C LEU A 218 18.66 36.92 -32.75
N ARG A 219 17.80 37.33 -33.68
CA ARG A 219 17.15 36.43 -34.66
C ARG A 219 18.18 35.77 -35.59
N ASN A 220 19.19 36.51 -36.03
CA ASN A 220 20.30 35.99 -36.82
C ASN A 220 21.21 35.08 -35.99
N LYS A 221 21.36 35.34 -34.69
CA LYS A 221 22.10 34.47 -33.76
C LYS A 221 21.34 33.16 -33.50
N ILE A 222 20.02 33.20 -33.43
CA ILE A 222 19.17 31.99 -33.40
C ILE A 222 19.34 31.20 -34.71
N LYS A 223 19.34 31.86 -35.87
CA LYS A 223 19.71 31.24 -37.15
C LYS A 223 21.12 30.65 -37.14
N ASN A 224 22.10 31.30 -36.51
CA ASN A 224 23.46 30.76 -36.36
C ASN A 224 23.51 29.56 -35.40
N VAL A 225 22.65 29.50 -34.39
CA VAL A 225 22.52 28.32 -33.51
C VAL A 225 21.82 27.17 -34.24
N GLU A 226 20.84 27.47 -35.10
CA GLU A 226 20.24 26.50 -36.03
C GLU A 226 21.24 26.05 -37.11
N GLN A 227 22.13 26.94 -37.54
CA GLN A 227 23.29 26.63 -38.38
C GLN A 227 24.38 25.86 -37.64
N LEU A 228 24.51 26.03 -36.33
CA LEU A 228 25.40 25.23 -35.47
C LEU A 228 24.80 23.83 -35.25
N ILE A 229 23.47 23.70 -35.18
CA ILE A 229 22.76 22.42 -35.20
C ILE A 229 22.91 21.73 -36.56
N SER A 230 22.78 22.45 -37.67
CA SER A 230 22.98 21.89 -39.01
C SER A 230 24.46 21.72 -39.39
N HIS A 231 25.38 22.44 -38.74
CA HIS A 231 26.82 22.16 -38.77
C HIS A 231 27.16 20.95 -37.92
N LEU A 232 26.50 20.71 -36.77
CA LEU A 232 26.62 19.47 -35.99
C LEU A 232 26.03 18.25 -36.73
N GLN A 233 24.99 18.47 -37.56
CA GLN A 233 24.50 17.48 -38.53
C GLN A 233 25.51 17.25 -39.68
N LYS A 234 26.13 18.30 -40.21
CA LYS A 234 27.15 18.19 -41.28
C LYS A 234 28.54 17.74 -40.82
N THR A 235 28.88 17.90 -39.54
CA THR A 235 30.18 17.53 -38.94
C THR A 235 30.14 16.19 -38.20
N ASN A 236 29.10 15.39 -38.41
CA ASN A 236 29.05 13.98 -38.04
C ASN A 236 29.42 13.70 -36.56
N LYS A 237 28.69 14.33 -35.62
CA LYS A 237 28.61 13.78 -34.25
C LYS A 237 27.46 12.80 -34.03
N ILE A 238 26.62 12.56 -35.05
CA ILE A 238 25.71 11.40 -35.20
C ILE A 238 25.54 11.16 -36.71
N SER A 239 25.81 9.94 -37.22
CA SER A 239 25.64 9.60 -38.64
C SER A 239 24.17 9.26 -38.99
N ASP A 240 23.77 9.44 -40.25
CA ASP A 240 22.45 9.01 -40.75
C ASP A 240 22.21 7.50 -40.54
N GLU A 241 23.27 6.69 -40.53
CA GLU A 241 23.27 5.28 -40.13
C GLU A 241 23.01 5.08 -38.64
N CYS A 242 23.49 5.97 -37.77
CA CYS A 242 23.18 5.91 -36.34
C CYS A 242 21.73 6.35 -36.06
N TYR A 243 21.18 7.28 -36.83
CA TYR A 243 19.76 7.64 -36.76
C TYR A 243 18.85 6.52 -37.27
N SER A 244 19.17 5.86 -38.38
CA SER A 244 18.42 4.68 -38.86
C SER A 244 18.58 3.49 -37.91
N MET A 245 19.79 3.22 -37.42
CA MET A 245 20.01 2.18 -36.40
C MET A 245 19.25 2.47 -35.11
N LEU A 246 19.25 3.69 -34.57
CA LEU A 246 18.46 4.05 -33.37
C LEU A 246 16.95 3.96 -33.64
N LYS A 247 16.50 4.24 -34.85
CA LYS A 247 15.10 4.14 -35.26
C LYS A 247 14.60 2.69 -35.36
N ASP A 248 15.49 1.77 -35.71
CA ASP A 248 15.21 0.34 -35.92
C ASP A 248 15.59 -0.54 -34.72
N SER A 249 16.47 -0.09 -33.82
CA SER A 249 16.95 -0.87 -32.66
C SER A 249 16.30 -0.51 -31.32
N LEU A 250 15.65 0.65 -31.20
CA LEU A 250 15.03 1.09 -29.94
C LEU A 250 13.52 0.77 -29.91
N PRO A 251 13.01 0.24 -28.78
CA PRO A 251 11.58 0.13 -28.53
C PRO A 251 10.86 1.49 -28.70
N ASP A 252 9.62 1.46 -29.20
CA ASP A 252 8.86 2.66 -29.59
C ASP A 252 8.74 3.72 -28.48
N ILE A 253 8.61 3.30 -27.21
CA ILE A 253 8.63 4.20 -26.04
C ILE A 253 9.95 4.99 -25.94
N GLN A 254 11.09 4.32 -26.09
CA GLN A 254 12.41 4.95 -25.92
C GLN A 254 12.68 5.92 -27.08
N LYS A 255 12.29 5.51 -28.29
CA LYS A 255 12.33 6.33 -29.49
C LYS A 255 11.50 7.60 -29.35
N GLU A 256 10.26 7.52 -28.86
CA GLU A 256 9.41 8.70 -28.69
C GLU A 256 9.94 9.63 -27.59
N ILE A 257 10.46 9.08 -26.48
CA ILE A 257 11.09 9.88 -25.41
C ILE A 257 12.31 10.61 -25.95
N ILE A 258 13.19 9.93 -26.70
CA ILE A 258 14.40 10.52 -27.29
C ILE A 258 14.04 11.59 -28.34
N LEU A 259 13.09 11.31 -29.23
CA LEU A 259 12.62 12.29 -30.23
C LEU A 259 12.00 13.55 -29.58
N LYS A 260 11.28 13.39 -28.45
CA LYS A 260 10.78 14.51 -27.65
C LYS A 260 11.89 15.24 -26.89
N GLN A 261 12.94 14.55 -26.44
CA GLN A 261 14.11 15.18 -25.82
C GLN A 261 14.91 16.01 -26.82
N LEU A 262 15.00 15.53 -28.06
CA LEU A 262 15.70 16.18 -29.17
C LEU A 262 14.87 17.30 -29.82
N ASN A 263 13.65 17.57 -29.33
CA ASN A 263 12.68 18.53 -29.91
C ASN A 263 12.37 18.27 -31.40
N MET A 264 12.61 17.07 -31.91
CA MET A 264 12.42 16.73 -33.33
C MET A 264 10.95 16.46 -33.68
N THR A 265 10.12 16.14 -32.68
CA THR A 265 8.68 15.93 -32.86
C THR A 265 7.87 16.85 -31.94
N THR A 266 6.99 17.66 -32.54
CA THR A 266 6.02 18.53 -31.85
C THR A 266 4.64 17.88 -31.72
N GLN A 267 4.51 16.60 -32.12
CA GLN A 267 3.22 15.92 -32.18
C GLN A 267 2.53 15.93 -30.80
N ARG A 268 1.33 16.52 -30.78
CA ARG A 268 0.45 16.59 -29.59
C ARG A 268 -0.13 15.22 -29.23
N SER A 269 -0.19 14.28 -30.18
CA SER A 269 -0.70 12.93 -29.99
C SER A 269 0.32 12.07 -29.26
N VAL A 270 -0.07 11.55 -28.10
CA VAL A 270 0.73 10.58 -27.35
C VAL A 270 0.40 9.19 -27.86
N THR A 271 1.42 8.37 -28.14
CA THR A 271 1.22 6.98 -28.55
C THR A 271 0.47 6.19 -27.46
N PRO A 272 -0.28 5.14 -27.82
CA PRO A 272 -0.95 4.27 -26.84
C PRO A 272 0.01 3.68 -25.80
N GLU A 273 1.23 3.33 -26.21
CA GLU A 273 2.27 2.77 -25.34
C GLU A 273 2.84 3.80 -24.36
N LEU A 274 3.16 5.01 -24.83
CA LEU A 274 3.60 6.07 -23.92
C LEU A 274 2.46 6.51 -22.98
N ARG A 275 1.20 6.45 -23.44
CA ARG A 275 0.01 6.67 -22.62
C ARG A 275 -0.10 5.61 -21.52
N SER A 276 -0.01 4.33 -21.86
CA SER A 276 -0.08 3.24 -20.88
C SER A 276 1.08 3.31 -19.88
N PHE A 277 2.31 3.58 -20.35
CA PHE A 277 3.48 3.80 -19.49
C PHE A 277 3.29 4.99 -18.54
N ALA A 278 2.88 6.15 -19.06
CA ALA A 278 2.71 7.36 -18.27
C ALA A 278 1.61 7.22 -17.21
N LEU A 279 0.49 6.59 -17.58
CA LEU A 279 -0.60 6.28 -16.67
C LEU A 279 -0.17 5.27 -15.60
N THR A 280 0.57 4.22 -15.98
CA THR A 280 1.11 3.21 -15.06
C THR A 280 2.11 3.79 -14.06
N LEU A 281 3.05 4.61 -14.52
CA LEU A 281 4.02 5.27 -13.66
C LEU A 281 3.32 6.24 -12.68
N ASN A 282 2.31 6.98 -13.16
CA ASN A 282 1.48 7.84 -12.30
C ASN A 282 0.68 7.04 -11.28
N PHE A 283 0.18 5.87 -11.68
CA PHE A 283 -0.53 4.93 -10.83
C PHE A 283 0.37 4.37 -9.73
N TYR A 284 1.64 4.06 -9.99
CA TYR A 284 2.56 3.66 -8.91
C TYR A 284 2.84 4.78 -7.92
N SER A 285 3.25 5.94 -8.44
CA SER A 285 3.55 7.08 -7.61
C SER A 285 3.50 8.36 -8.43
N SER A 286 2.61 9.26 -8.03
CA SER A 286 2.53 10.61 -8.60
C SER A 286 3.81 11.40 -8.35
N SER A 287 4.50 11.18 -7.23
CA SER A 287 5.78 11.82 -6.92
C SER A 287 6.90 11.29 -7.80
N ALA A 288 6.96 9.96 -8.01
CA ALA A 288 7.91 9.34 -8.94
C ALA A 288 7.67 9.81 -10.38
N TYR A 289 6.41 9.84 -10.82
CA TYR A 289 6.03 10.37 -12.13
C TYR A 289 6.50 11.81 -12.33
N ASN A 290 6.25 12.69 -11.34
CA ASN A 290 6.67 14.08 -11.40
C ASN A 290 8.20 14.23 -11.38
N TYR A 291 8.90 13.36 -10.66
CA TYR A 291 10.36 13.32 -10.63
C TYR A 291 10.93 12.90 -11.99
N VAL A 292 10.47 11.76 -12.54
CA VAL A 292 10.87 11.26 -13.86
C VAL A 292 10.56 12.32 -14.92
N ARG A 293 9.36 12.90 -14.90
CA ARG A 293 9.01 13.99 -15.83
C ARG A 293 9.96 15.18 -15.73
N LYS A 294 10.38 15.58 -14.53
CA LYS A 294 11.34 16.68 -14.35
C LYS A 294 12.75 16.31 -14.82
N LYS A 295 13.19 15.07 -14.58
CA LYS A 295 14.53 14.58 -14.94
C LYS A 295 14.69 14.33 -16.44
N PHE A 296 13.65 13.83 -17.10
CA PHE A 296 13.62 13.57 -18.53
C PHE A 296 12.99 14.75 -19.29
N ASN A 297 13.50 15.99 -19.09
CA ASN A 297 13.13 17.19 -19.85
C ASN A 297 11.63 17.41 -20.16
N LYS A 298 10.73 17.01 -19.26
CA LYS A 298 9.26 17.08 -19.45
C LYS A 298 8.73 16.28 -20.65
N CYS A 299 9.43 15.25 -21.09
CA CYS A 299 9.03 14.38 -22.20
C CYS A 299 7.77 13.55 -21.90
N LEU A 300 7.47 13.34 -20.63
CA LEU A 300 6.21 12.72 -20.21
C LEU A 300 5.04 13.72 -20.21
N PRO A 301 3.81 13.26 -20.52
CA PRO A 301 2.60 14.07 -20.52
C PRO A 301 2.42 14.93 -19.26
N HIS A 302 1.63 16.01 -19.36
CA HIS A 302 1.27 16.76 -18.16
C HIS A 302 0.24 15.94 -17.32
N PRO A 303 0.26 16.02 -15.98
CA PRO A 303 -0.79 15.43 -15.14
C PRO A 303 -2.23 15.82 -15.52
N SER A 304 -2.42 17.00 -16.10
CA SER A 304 -3.73 17.40 -16.66
C SER A 304 -4.16 16.53 -17.84
N THR A 305 -3.22 16.12 -18.70
CA THR A 305 -3.47 15.18 -19.80
C THR A 305 -3.83 13.80 -19.27
N LEU A 306 -3.13 13.32 -18.24
CA LEU A 306 -3.46 12.07 -17.54
C LEU A 306 -4.89 12.11 -16.97
N ARG A 307 -5.28 13.22 -16.32
CA ARG A 307 -6.65 13.42 -15.82
C ARG A 307 -7.70 13.35 -16.93
N LYS A 308 -7.43 13.97 -18.10
CA LYS A 308 -8.30 13.88 -19.28
C LYS A 308 -8.42 12.46 -19.84
N TRP A 309 -7.39 11.64 -19.72
CA TRP A 309 -7.48 10.23 -20.14
C TRP A 309 -8.33 9.40 -19.19
N TYR A 310 -8.26 9.66 -17.90
CA TYR A 310 -9.16 9.02 -16.95
C TYR A 310 -10.61 9.45 -17.17
N THR A 311 -10.91 10.71 -17.54
CA THR A 311 -12.31 11.17 -17.69
C THR A 311 -13.14 10.36 -18.68
N VAL A 312 -12.52 9.64 -19.61
CA VAL A 312 -13.21 8.81 -20.62
C VAL A 312 -13.96 7.63 -20.02
N VAL A 313 -13.44 7.03 -18.94
CA VAL A 313 -14.06 5.85 -18.30
C VAL A 313 -15.14 6.33 -17.34
N ASP A 314 -16.36 5.80 -17.43
CA ASP A 314 -17.36 6.06 -16.41
C ASP A 314 -17.00 5.30 -15.14
N GLY A 315 -16.94 6.03 -14.03
CA GLY A 315 -16.64 5.45 -12.73
C GLY A 315 -17.80 5.63 -11.76
N SER A 316 -18.96 6.10 -12.22
CA SER A 316 -20.12 6.39 -11.36
C SER A 316 -20.67 5.12 -10.68
N PRO A 317 -21.39 5.28 -9.54
CA PRO A 317 -22.07 4.15 -8.90
C PRO A 317 -23.04 3.47 -9.86
N GLY A 318 -23.20 2.16 -9.73
CA GLY A 318 -23.98 1.32 -10.63
C GLY A 318 -23.15 0.21 -11.27
N ILE A 319 -23.72 -0.38 -12.33
CA ILE A 319 -23.06 -1.39 -13.15
C ILE A 319 -22.10 -0.70 -14.12
N THR A 320 -20.84 -1.12 -14.09
CA THR A 320 -19.77 -0.57 -14.94
C THR A 320 -19.81 -1.21 -16.32
N LYS A 321 -20.13 -0.42 -17.34
CA LYS A 321 -20.27 -0.89 -18.73
C LYS A 321 -18.94 -1.37 -19.30
N GLU A 322 -17.86 -0.66 -19.02
CA GLU A 322 -16.51 -1.00 -19.46
C GLU A 322 -16.07 -2.38 -18.94
N SER A 323 -16.48 -2.75 -17.73
CA SER A 323 -16.24 -4.08 -17.17
C SER A 323 -17.00 -5.17 -17.94
N LEU A 324 -18.25 -4.91 -18.33
CA LEU A 324 -19.05 -5.86 -19.12
C LEU A 324 -18.46 -6.09 -20.52
N VAL A 325 -18.01 -5.03 -21.19
CA VAL A 325 -17.33 -5.12 -22.51
C VAL A 325 -16.05 -5.96 -22.40
N ALA A 326 -15.26 -5.77 -21.34
CA ALA A 326 -14.06 -6.59 -21.12
C ALA A 326 -14.39 -8.09 -20.90
N ILE A 327 -15.51 -8.39 -20.25
CA ILE A 327 -15.99 -9.75 -20.05
C ILE A 327 -16.45 -10.36 -21.37
N GLU A 328 -17.18 -9.60 -22.19
CA GLU A 328 -17.63 -10.03 -23.52
C GLU A 328 -16.46 -10.43 -24.41
N LEU A 329 -15.42 -9.60 -24.50
CA LEU A 329 -14.19 -9.91 -25.24
C LEU A 329 -13.52 -11.21 -24.75
N LYS A 330 -13.52 -11.46 -23.44
CA LYS A 330 -12.94 -12.68 -22.86
C LYS A 330 -13.82 -13.89 -23.10
N ASN A 331 -15.13 -13.72 -23.12
CA ASN A 331 -16.07 -14.76 -23.48
C ASN A 331 -15.87 -15.17 -24.94
N ASP A 332 -15.67 -14.24 -25.86
CA ASP A 332 -15.40 -14.53 -27.27
C ASP A 332 -14.04 -15.25 -27.46
N GLU A 333 -13.01 -14.83 -26.72
CA GLU A 333 -11.72 -15.54 -26.67
C GLU A 333 -11.91 -17.00 -26.22
N MET A 334 -12.75 -17.26 -25.22
CA MET A 334 -13.01 -18.62 -24.73
C MET A 334 -13.85 -19.44 -25.69
N LYS A 335 -14.87 -18.83 -26.32
CA LYS A 335 -15.68 -19.47 -27.36
C LYS A 335 -14.83 -19.89 -28.56
N SER A 336 -13.84 -19.08 -28.95
CA SER A 336 -12.89 -19.44 -30.01
C SER A 336 -12.08 -20.72 -29.69
N ARG A 337 -11.95 -21.05 -28.39
CA ARG A 337 -11.31 -22.27 -27.89
C ARG A 337 -12.31 -23.41 -27.62
N GLY A 338 -13.58 -23.25 -27.99
CA GLY A 338 -14.65 -24.22 -27.76
C GLY A 338 -15.06 -24.38 -26.29
N LYS A 339 -14.74 -23.41 -25.41
CA LYS A 339 -15.11 -23.45 -23.99
C LYS A 339 -15.99 -22.25 -23.61
N ASN A 340 -16.94 -22.46 -22.71
CA ASN A 340 -17.73 -21.37 -22.14
C ASN A 340 -16.97 -20.66 -21.02
N LEU A 341 -17.14 -19.35 -20.86
CA LEU A 341 -16.56 -18.61 -19.74
C LEU A 341 -17.38 -18.85 -18.46
N ILE A 342 -16.72 -19.31 -17.39
CA ILE A 342 -17.37 -19.62 -16.11
C ILE A 342 -16.77 -18.75 -15.01
N CYS A 343 -17.65 -18.07 -14.26
CA CYS A 343 -17.29 -17.10 -13.23
C CYS A 343 -17.94 -17.41 -11.88
N ALA A 344 -17.24 -16.98 -10.83
CA ALA A 344 -17.74 -16.83 -9.47
C ALA A 344 -18.06 -15.36 -9.21
N MET A 345 -19.21 -15.07 -8.60
CA MET A 345 -19.60 -13.74 -8.16
C MET A 345 -19.36 -13.59 -6.67
N MET A 346 -18.84 -12.43 -6.27
CA MET A 346 -18.54 -12.12 -4.87
C MET A 346 -19.15 -10.77 -4.51
N LEU A 347 -19.63 -10.67 -3.29
CA LEU A 347 -20.27 -9.47 -2.76
C LEU A 347 -19.71 -9.17 -1.37
N ASP A 348 -19.31 -7.92 -1.14
CA ASP A 348 -18.90 -7.43 0.19
C ASP A 348 -19.07 -5.90 0.28
N GLU A 349 -19.10 -5.38 1.50
CA GLU A 349 -19.33 -3.98 1.81
C GLU A 349 -18.10 -3.34 2.47
N MET A 350 -17.79 -2.11 2.07
CA MET A 350 -16.74 -1.32 2.68
C MET A 350 -17.32 -0.05 3.29
N CYS A 351 -17.07 0.18 4.59
CA CYS A 351 -17.39 1.46 5.21
C CYS A 351 -16.63 2.60 4.53
N ILE A 352 -17.34 3.70 4.28
CA ILE A 352 -16.82 4.95 3.72
C ILE A 352 -17.11 6.10 4.69
N LYS A 353 -16.35 7.19 4.56
CA LYS A 353 -16.57 8.39 5.34
C LYS A 353 -17.76 9.15 4.77
N GLU A 354 -18.75 9.40 5.63
CA GLU A 354 -19.88 10.31 5.36
C GLU A 354 -19.37 11.72 5.12
N ASP A 355 -19.46 12.18 3.87
CA ASP A 355 -19.00 13.51 3.45
C ASP A 355 -19.62 13.86 2.10
N ILE A 356 -20.00 15.13 1.90
CA ILE A 356 -20.57 15.61 0.64
C ILE A 356 -19.49 16.38 -0.13
N HIS A 357 -19.28 16.03 -1.39
CA HIS A 357 -18.34 16.71 -2.27
C HIS A 357 -19.00 17.08 -3.59
N PHE A 358 -18.95 18.35 -3.96
CA PHE A 358 -19.42 18.81 -5.27
C PHE A 358 -18.29 18.72 -6.30
N ASN A 359 -18.47 17.87 -7.31
CA ASN A 359 -17.48 17.65 -8.38
C ASN A 359 -17.68 18.59 -9.59
N GLY A 360 -18.36 19.72 -9.41
CA GLY A 360 -18.70 20.68 -10.47
C GLY A 360 -19.88 20.25 -11.36
N LYS A 361 -20.27 18.97 -11.33
CA LYS A 361 -21.43 18.42 -12.06
C LYS A 361 -22.53 17.89 -11.14
N LYS A 362 -22.14 17.09 -10.15
CA LYS A 362 -23.07 16.45 -9.19
C LYS A 362 -22.53 16.53 -7.77
N ASN A 363 -23.44 16.51 -6.79
CA ASN A 363 -23.12 16.26 -5.39
C ASN A 363 -22.86 14.77 -5.20
N GLN A 364 -21.65 14.41 -4.75
CA GLN A 364 -21.24 13.05 -4.40
C GLN A 364 -21.29 12.90 -2.87
N GLY A 365 -21.78 11.77 -2.36
CA GLY A 365 -21.86 11.49 -0.92
C GLY A 365 -23.19 10.94 -0.44
N PHE A 366 -24.24 11.03 -1.27
CA PHE A 366 -25.55 10.44 -1.02
C PHE A 366 -25.61 8.97 -1.46
N ILE A 367 -26.66 8.26 -1.02
CA ILE A 367 -27.00 6.95 -1.58
C ILE A 367 -27.16 7.05 -3.09
N ASP A 368 -26.51 6.14 -3.82
CA ASP A 368 -26.54 6.11 -5.29
C ASP A 368 -26.50 4.66 -5.76
N PHE A 369 -27.60 4.24 -6.40
CA PHE A 369 -27.77 2.91 -6.98
C PHE A 369 -27.46 2.86 -8.49
N GLY A 370 -27.01 3.96 -9.09
CA GLY A 370 -26.66 4.02 -10.51
C GLY A 370 -27.83 4.14 -11.48
N MET A 371 -28.97 4.64 -11.02
CA MET A 371 -30.17 4.86 -11.86
C MET A 371 -30.24 6.27 -12.48
N GLY A 372 -29.16 7.05 -12.42
CA GLY A 372 -29.17 8.45 -12.84
C GLY A 372 -29.75 9.39 -11.78
N MET A 373 -29.59 10.70 -12.00
CA MET A 373 -29.78 11.75 -11.00
C MET A 373 -31.21 11.75 -10.40
N MET A 374 -31.29 11.54 -9.09
CA MET A 374 -32.41 12.00 -8.25
C MET A 374 -32.11 13.45 -7.88
N GLU A 375 -32.16 14.36 -8.85
CA GLU A 375 -31.77 15.77 -8.68
C GLU A 375 -32.75 16.57 -7.79
N ASP A 376 -33.91 16.00 -7.45
CA ASP A 376 -35.02 16.72 -6.78
C ASP A 376 -35.40 16.18 -5.38
N CYS A 377 -34.50 15.47 -4.70
CA CYS A 377 -34.78 14.92 -3.36
C CYS A 377 -33.95 15.62 -2.27
N ASP A 378 -34.52 16.64 -1.63
CA ASP A 378 -33.88 17.42 -0.54
C ASP A 378 -33.46 16.58 0.68
N ASN A 379 -34.00 15.36 0.83
CA ASN A 379 -33.80 14.49 2.00
C ASN A 379 -33.04 13.17 1.71
N LEU A 380 -32.20 13.12 0.67
CA LEU A 380 -31.39 11.92 0.42
C LEU A 380 -30.40 11.67 1.58
N PRO A 381 -30.41 10.48 2.20
CA PRO A 381 -29.47 10.15 3.25
C PRO A 381 -28.04 10.01 2.72
N LEU A 382 -27.07 10.29 3.59
CA LEU A 382 -25.65 10.11 3.31
C LEU A 382 -25.30 8.62 3.19
N ALA A 383 -24.41 8.30 2.25
CA ALA A 383 -23.86 6.98 2.11
C ALA A 383 -22.80 6.71 3.19
N ARG A 384 -22.92 5.55 3.84
CA ARG A 384 -22.01 5.08 4.90
C ARG A 384 -21.16 3.91 4.44
N GLU A 385 -21.62 3.21 3.40
CA GLU A 385 -21.03 1.98 2.90
C GLU A 385 -21.00 2.00 1.37
N ALA A 386 -20.04 1.27 0.80
CA ALA A 386 -19.96 0.97 -0.62
C ALA A 386 -20.07 -0.55 -0.79
N LEU A 387 -21.19 -1.01 -1.36
CA LEU A 387 -21.40 -2.40 -1.75
C LEU A 387 -20.69 -2.64 -3.08
N VAL A 388 -19.74 -3.59 -3.13
CA VAL A 388 -19.01 -3.92 -4.35
C VAL A 388 -19.31 -5.35 -4.77
N ILE A 389 -19.56 -5.53 -6.07
CA ILE A 389 -19.72 -6.84 -6.69
C ILE A 389 -18.55 -7.08 -7.65
N MET A 390 -17.88 -8.21 -7.47
CA MET A 390 -16.73 -8.61 -8.27
C MET A 390 -16.98 -9.99 -8.88
N LEU A 391 -16.57 -10.16 -10.14
CA LEU A 391 -16.48 -11.45 -10.79
C LEU A 391 -15.05 -11.98 -10.78
N VAL A 392 -14.90 -13.27 -10.55
CA VAL A 392 -13.63 -14.00 -10.62
C VAL A 392 -13.81 -15.17 -11.58
N ALA A 393 -12.97 -15.29 -12.60
CA ALA A 393 -13.09 -16.38 -13.53
C ALA A 393 -12.57 -17.69 -12.92
N LEU A 394 -13.38 -18.75 -12.98
CA LEU A 394 -13.02 -20.06 -12.46
C LEU A 394 -12.07 -20.80 -13.40
N ASN A 395 -12.35 -20.73 -14.71
CA ASN A 395 -11.60 -21.42 -15.75
C ASN A 395 -10.52 -20.56 -16.44
N SER A 396 -10.29 -19.34 -15.97
CA SER A 396 -9.19 -18.46 -16.41
C SER A 396 -8.65 -17.64 -15.24
N ASN A 397 -7.52 -16.95 -15.40
CA ASN A 397 -6.81 -16.31 -14.28
C ASN A 397 -7.04 -14.79 -14.25
N TRP A 398 -8.30 -14.39 -14.08
CA TRP A 398 -8.63 -12.99 -13.93
C TRP A 398 -9.82 -12.71 -13.01
N LYS A 399 -9.96 -11.45 -12.58
CA LYS A 399 -11.09 -10.96 -11.79
C LYS A 399 -11.45 -9.52 -12.17
N ILE A 400 -12.67 -9.05 -11.97
CA ILE A 400 -13.06 -7.68 -12.33
C ILE A 400 -14.20 -7.17 -11.44
N PRO A 401 -14.12 -5.97 -10.87
CA PRO A 401 -15.28 -5.37 -10.24
C PRO A 401 -16.30 -4.99 -11.34
N ILE A 402 -17.52 -5.50 -11.22
CA ILE A 402 -18.58 -5.27 -12.22
C ILE A 402 -19.52 -4.14 -11.84
N ALA A 403 -19.69 -3.90 -10.54
CA ALA A 403 -20.59 -2.89 -10.03
C ALA A 403 -20.16 -2.45 -8.64
N TYR A 404 -20.52 -1.21 -8.29
CA TYR A 404 -20.54 -0.78 -6.91
C TYR A 404 -21.72 0.16 -6.65
N PHE A 405 -22.25 0.15 -5.43
CA PHE A 405 -23.39 0.96 -5.05
C PHE A 405 -23.08 1.68 -3.74
N LEU A 406 -23.47 2.95 -3.63
CA LEU A 406 -23.31 3.74 -2.40
C LEU A 406 -24.58 3.60 -1.56
N THR A 407 -24.45 3.12 -0.32
CA THR A 407 -25.58 2.66 0.48
C THR A 407 -25.48 3.16 1.92
N ASN A 408 -26.60 3.10 2.65
CA ASN A 408 -26.69 3.37 4.09
C ASN A 408 -27.35 2.16 4.79
N GLY A 409 -26.71 0.99 4.67
CA GLY A 409 -27.26 -0.27 5.13
C GLY A 409 -28.39 -0.78 4.23
N LEU A 410 -28.17 -1.90 3.55
CA LEU A 410 -29.21 -2.53 2.72
C LEU A 410 -29.87 -3.71 3.44
N LEU A 411 -31.18 -3.79 3.26
CA LEU A 411 -31.97 -4.96 3.66
C LEU A 411 -31.67 -6.15 2.73
N GLY A 412 -31.89 -7.37 3.23
CA GLY A 412 -31.64 -8.58 2.44
C GLY A 412 -32.42 -8.64 1.13
N GLN A 413 -33.63 -8.07 1.09
CA GLN A 413 -34.44 -8.00 -0.14
C GLN A 413 -33.82 -7.07 -1.19
N GLU A 414 -33.30 -5.90 -0.77
CA GLU A 414 -32.68 -4.93 -1.66
C GLU A 414 -31.38 -5.51 -2.25
N LYS A 415 -30.57 -6.17 -1.42
CA LYS A 415 -29.38 -6.89 -1.87
C LYS A 415 -29.73 -7.98 -2.89
N ALA A 416 -30.82 -8.72 -2.68
CA ALA A 416 -31.25 -9.77 -3.61
C ALA A 416 -31.63 -9.19 -4.99
N ASN A 417 -32.31 -8.04 -5.02
CA ASN A 417 -32.64 -7.35 -6.26
C ASN A 417 -31.37 -6.88 -7.00
N ILE A 418 -30.40 -6.32 -6.27
CA ILE A 418 -29.11 -5.90 -6.85
C ILE A 418 -28.35 -7.09 -7.44
N VAL A 419 -28.32 -8.23 -6.74
CA VAL A 419 -27.68 -9.46 -7.23
C VAL A 419 -28.36 -9.96 -8.50
N ASN A 420 -29.70 -10.00 -8.55
CA ASN A 420 -30.43 -10.39 -9.75
C ASN A 420 -30.11 -9.48 -10.94
N LEU A 421 -30.11 -8.15 -10.74
CA LEU A 421 -29.74 -7.18 -11.77
C LEU A 421 -28.33 -7.42 -12.32
N CYS A 422 -27.36 -7.70 -11.43
CA CYS A 422 -25.99 -7.99 -11.82
C CYS A 422 -25.87 -9.34 -12.56
N LEU A 423 -26.63 -10.37 -12.14
CA LEU A 423 -26.66 -11.65 -12.84
C LEU A 423 -27.22 -11.52 -14.26
N GLU A 424 -28.28 -10.73 -14.44
CA GLU A 424 -28.86 -10.45 -15.76
C GLU A 424 -27.87 -9.71 -16.67
N ALA A 425 -27.22 -8.66 -16.15
CA ALA A 425 -26.22 -7.89 -16.90
C ALA A 425 -25.01 -8.75 -17.31
N VAL A 426 -24.54 -9.64 -16.44
CA VAL A 426 -23.42 -10.54 -16.75
C VAL A 426 -23.87 -11.62 -17.75
N HIS A 427 -25.09 -12.13 -17.64
CA HIS A 427 -25.61 -13.11 -18.59
C HIS A 427 -25.66 -12.57 -20.03
N GLN A 428 -25.95 -11.28 -20.22
CA GLN A 428 -25.93 -10.63 -21.55
C GLN A 428 -24.55 -10.69 -22.23
N THR A 429 -23.45 -10.73 -21.46
CA THR A 429 -22.09 -10.89 -22.01
C THR A 429 -21.78 -12.33 -22.48
N GLY A 430 -22.67 -13.29 -22.20
CA GLY A 430 -22.49 -14.72 -22.46
C GLY A 430 -21.67 -15.47 -21.40
N ALA A 431 -21.15 -14.79 -20.37
CA ALA A 431 -20.49 -15.45 -19.25
C ALA A 431 -21.50 -16.19 -18.35
N LYS A 432 -21.12 -17.38 -17.86
CA LYS A 432 -21.93 -18.17 -16.92
C LYS A 432 -21.47 -17.96 -15.48
N VAL A 433 -22.34 -17.44 -14.62
CA VAL A 433 -22.08 -17.34 -13.18
C VAL A 433 -22.60 -18.59 -12.48
N LYS A 434 -21.73 -19.31 -11.78
CA LYS A 434 -22.09 -20.58 -11.11
C LYS A 434 -22.07 -20.51 -9.58
N THR A 435 -21.42 -19.49 -9.01
CA THR A 435 -21.31 -19.36 -7.55
C THR A 435 -21.52 -17.91 -7.10
N LEU A 436 -22.06 -17.75 -5.89
CA LEU A 436 -22.21 -16.48 -5.19
C LEU A 436 -21.55 -16.60 -3.81
N THR A 437 -20.56 -15.74 -3.52
CA THR A 437 -19.82 -15.75 -2.25
C THR A 437 -20.05 -14.48 -1.46
N PHE A 438 -20.42 -14.61 -0.18
CA PHE A 438 -20.59 -13.49 0.75
C PHE A 438 -20.20 -13.88 2.20
N ASP A 439 -20.21 -12.93 3.13
CA ASP A 439 -19.81 -13.15 4.52
C ASP A 439 -20.96 -13.73 5.39
N GLY A 440 -20.73 -13.91 6.70
CA GLY A 440 -21.75 -14.45 7.61
C GLY A 440 -22.80 -13.44 8.13
N ALA A 441 -22.93 -12.25 7.54
CA ALA A 441 -23.82 -11.21 8.07
C ALA A 441 -25.29 -11.54 7.88
N SER A 442 -26.14 -11.22 8.86
CA SER A 442 -27.58 -11.57 8.84
C SER A 442 -28.32 -11.02 7.62
N SER A 443 -27.95 -9.83 7.13
CA SER A 443 -28.49 -9.24 5.90
C SER A 443 -28.20 -10.12 4.67
N ASN A 444 -27.02 -10.73 4.61
CA ASN A 444 -26.58 -11.53 3.47
C ASN A 444 -27.19 -12.95 3.53
N ILE A 445 -27.40 -13.48 4.74
CA ILE A 445 -28.20 -14.69 4.93
C ILE A 445 -29.65 -14.47 4.46
N MET A 446 -30.25 -13.32 4.83
CA MET A 446 -31.60 -12.94 4.38
C MET A 446 -31.66 -12.76 2.86
N MET A 447 -30.62 -12.19 2.25
CA MET A 447 -30.52 -12.08 0.79
C MET A 447 -30.56 -13.47 0.13
N ALA A 448 -29.77 -14.41 0.62
CA ALA A 448 -29.75 -15.77 0.08
C ALA A 448 -31.11 -16.48 0.19
N THR A 449 -31.82 -16.33 1.31
CA THR A 449 -33.16 -16.91 1.47
C THR A 449 -34.18 -16.26 0.55
N LYS A 450 -34.08 -14.94 0.32
CA LYS A 450 -34.93 -14.22 -0.64
C LYS A 450 -34.65 -14.56 -2.11
N LEU A 451 -33.41 -14.91 -2.44
CA LEU A 451 -33.05 -15.46 -3.76
C LEU A 451 -33.60 -16.88 -3.97
N GLY A 452 -34.01 -17.58 -2.91
CA GLY A 452 -34.62 -18.90 -2.96
C GLY A 452 -33.73 -20.04 -2.44
N ALA A 453 -32.58 -19.74 -1.81
CA ALA A 453 -31.73 -20.76 -1.20
C ALA A 453 -32.23 -21.14 0.21
N ASN A 454 -32.19 -22.43 0.54
CA ASN A 454 -32.51 -22.91 1.87
C ASN A 454 -31.23 -23.23 2.65
N LEU A 455 -30.86 -22.36 3.60
CA LEU A 455 -29.64 -22.48 4.39
C LEU A 455 -29.87 -23.19 5.74
N ASN A 456 -31.02 -23.83 5.93
CA ASN A 456 -31.31 -24.62 7.13
C ASN A 456 -30.61 -25.99 7.07
N ILE A 457 -30.15 -26.49 8.21
CA ILE A 457 -29.35 -27.73 8.28
C ILE A 457 -30.16 -28.98 7.91
N SER A 458 -31.44 -29.01 8.26
CA SER A 458 -32.33 -30.16 8.03
C SER A 458 -32.61 -30.40 6.56
N ASN A 459 -32.69 -29.34 5.75
CA ASN A 459 -32.89 -29.39 4.31
C ASN A 459 -32.01 -28.32 3.64
N CYS A 460 -30.70 -28.54 3.68
CA CYS A 460 -29.73 -27.59 3.17
C CYS A 460 -29.70 -27.67 1.64
N GLN A 461 -30.28 -26.66 0.99
CA GLN A 461 -30.19 -26.42 -0.44
C GLN A 461 -29.44 -25.10 -0.64
N PRO A 462 -28.10 -25.13 -0.59
CA PRO A 462 -27.29 -23.92 -0.62
C PRO A 462 -27.07 -23.45 -2.06
N TYR A 463 -28.16 -23.38 -2.83
CA TYR A 463 -28.17 -22.87 -4.19
C TYR A 463 -29.52 -22.21 -4.47
N PHE A 464 -29.54 -21.33 -5.46
CA PHE A 464 -30.76 -20.75 -6.01
C PHE A 464 -30.72 -20.79 -7.53
N LYS A 465 -31.87 -20.54 -8.16
CA LYS A 465 -32.00 -20.59 -9.62
C LYS A 465 -31.64 -19.23 -10.22
N HIS A 466 -30.77 -19.23 -11.23
CA HIS A 466 -30.46 -18.03 -12.00
C HIS A 466 -31.74 -17.41 -12.58
N PRO A 467 -31.92 -16.07 -12.56
CA PRO A 467 -33.17 -15.42 -12.98
C PRO A 467 -33.58 -15.77 -14.41
N ILE A 468 -32.62 -15.74 -15.34
CA ILE A 468 -32.81 -16.06 -16.77
C ILE A 468 -32.64 -17.56 -17.07
N THR A 469 -31.43 -18.11 -16.92
CA THR A 469 -31.11 -19.47 -17.38
C THR A 469 -31.73 -20.61 -16.55
N LYS A 470 -32.21 -20.31 -15.33
CA LYS A 470 -32.65 -21.30 -14.34
C LYS A 470 -31.58 -22.35 -13.98
N GLU A 471 -30.31 -22.11 -14.31
CA GLU A 471 -29.20 -22.92 -13.81
C GLU A 471 -29.00 -22.68 -12.29
N ASN A 472 -28.42 -23.66 -11.59
CA ASN A 472 -28.14 -23.51 -10.16
C ASN A 472 -26.92 -22.59 -9.95
N ILE A 473 -27.07 -21.64 -9.02
CA ILE A 473 -26.00 -20.81 -8.50
C ILE A 473 -25.74 -21.23 -7.06
N HIS A 474 -24.57 -21.81 -6.81
CA HIS A 474 -24.19 -22.34 -5.49
C HIS A 474 -23.68 -21.23 -4.57
N ILE A 475 -24.12 -21.24 -3.32
CA ILE A 475 -23.79 -20.23 -2.31
C ILE A 475 -22.58 -20.69 -1.51
N PHE A 476 -21.58 -19.82 -1.40
CA PHE A 476 -20.43 -20.03 -0.54
C PHE A 476 -20.34 -18.93 0.51
N TYR A 477 -20.05 -19.31 1.74
CA TYR A 477 -19.62 -18.37 2.76
C TYR A 477 -18.10 -18.24 2.70
N ASP A 478 -17.58 -17.08 3.08
CA ASP A 478 -16.13 -16.94 3.17
C ASP A 478 -15.54 -17.83 4.27
N ALA A 479 -14.77 -18.83 3.85
CA ALA A 479 -14.12 -19.79 4.73
C ALA A 479 -13.13 -19.13 5.69
N CYS A 480 -12.45 -18.07 5.27
CA CYS A 480 -11.55 -17.26 6.10
C CYS A 480 -12.33 -16.62 7.27
N HIS A 481 -13.47 -16.00 6.97
CA HIS A 481 -14.40 -15.46 7.96
C HIS A 481 -14.96 -16.54 8.89
N MET A 482 -15.36 -17.70 8.35
CA MET A 482 -15.90 -18.80 9.16
C MET A 482 -14.88 -19.36 10.14
N LEU A 483 -13.63 -19.54 9.71
CA LEU A 483 -12.52 -19.97 10.56
C LEU A 483 -12.27 -19.00 11.72
N LYS A 484 -12.33 -17.69 11.44
CA LYS A 484 -12.25 -16.63 12.44
C LYS A 484 -13.37 -16.75 13.48
N LEU A 485 -14.60 -17.03 13.05
CA LEU A 485 -15.73 -17.24 13.96
C LEU A 485 -15.54 -18.49 14.83
N CYS A 486 -15.11 -19.62 14.25
CA CYS A 486 -14.79 -20.84 15.01
C CYS A 486 -13.74 -20.58 16.10
N ARG A 487 -12.67 -19.84 15.76
CA ARG A 487 -11.64 -19.43 16.73
C ARG A 487 -12.21 -18.58 17.85
N ASN A 488 -13.01 -17.57 17.50
CA ASN A 488 -13.61 -16.68 18.47
C ASN A 488 -14.58 -17.42 19.41
N THR A 489 -15.34 -18.39 18.90
CA THR A 489 -16.24 -19.21 19.73
C THR A 489 -15.46 -20.07 20.70
N LEU A 490 -14.43 -20.80 20.25
CA LEU A 490 -13.63 -21.65 21.13
C LEU A 490 -12.85 -20.81 22.14
N GLY A 491 -12.24 -19.72 21.70
CA GLY A 491 -11.44 -18.87 22.58
C GLY A 491 -12.27 -18.07 23.59
N ASP A 492 -13.55 -17.80 23.34
CA ASP A 492 -14.43 -17.16 24.33
C ASP A 492 -15.09 -18.18 25.27
N TRP A 493 -15.60 -19.31 24.75
CA TRP A 493 -16.27 -20.33 25.58
C TRP A 493 -15.30 -21.29 26.27
N LYS A 494 -14.05 -21.33 25.82
CA LYS A 494 -12.93 -22.16 26.32
C LYS A 494 -13.10 -23.67 26.18
N VAL A 495 -14.30 -24.22 26.17
CA VAL A 495 -14.55 -25.66 26.11
C VAL A 495 -15.68 -26.00 25.15
N PHE A 496 -15.44 -26.95 24.24
CA PHE A 496 -16.48 -27.69 23.50
C PHE A 496 -16.48 -29.16 23.90
N PHE A 497 -17.46 -29.92 23.42
CA PHE A 497 -17.56 -31.36 23.60
C PHE A 497 -17.70 -32.06 22.26
N ASP A 498 -17.02 -33.18 22.09
CA ASP A 498 -17.17 -34.06 20.92
C ASP A 498 -18.38 -34.99 21.08
N LYS A 499 -18.67 -35.81 20.06
CA LYS A 499 -19.77 -36.78 20.03
C LYS A 499 -19.75 -37.76 21.22
N ASN A 500 -18.55 -38.07 21.71
CA ASN A 500 -18.32 -38.99 22.84
C ASN A 500 -18.44 -38.28 24.21
N GLY A 501 -18.65 -36.96 24.24
CA GLY A 501 -18.64 -36.16 25.47
C GLY A 501 -17.24 -35.73 25.93
N ASP A 502 -16.20 -35.99 25.13
CA ASP A 502 -14.83 -35.59 25.44
C ASP A 502 -14.63 -34.08 25.25
N ALA A 503 -13.87 -33.45 26.15
CA ALA A 503 -13.74 -31.99 26.21
C ALA A 503 -12.63 -31.46 25.28
N ILE A 504 -12.99 -30.58 24.35
CA ILE A 504 -12.07 -29.78 23.52
C ILE A 504 -11.76 -28.49 24.26
N LYS A 505 -10.52 -28.28 24.71
CA LYS A 505 -10.17 -27.18 25.63
C LYS A 505 -9.22 -26.16 25.01
N TRP A 506 -9.53 -24.88 25.15
CA TRP A 506 -8.65 -23.77 24.80
C TRP A 506 -7.37 -23.74 25.66
N GLN A 507 -7.43 -24.32 26.87
CA GLN A 507 -6.31 -24.38 27.81
C GLN A 507 -5.07 -25.04 27.20
N PHE A 508 -5.22 -26.08 26.37
CA PHE A 508 -4.07 -26.75 25.75
C PHE A 508 -3.27 -25.82 24.83
N PHE A 509 -3.91 -24.88 24.15
CA PHE A 509 -3.21 -23.87 23.35
C PHE A 509 -2.46 -22.87 24.24
N LYS A 510 -3.02 -22.51 25.40
CA LYS A 510 -2.38 -21.62 26.38
C LYS A 510 -1.16 -22.29 27.01
N SER A 511 -1.32 -23.51 27.52
CA SER A 511 -0.24 -24.33 28.07
C SER A 511 0.87 -24.57 27.06
N LEU A 512 0.55 -24.82 25.78
CA LEU A 512 1.57 -24.96 24.74
C LEU A 512 2.41 -23.69 24.57
N VAL A 513 1.78 -22.51 24.59
CA VAL A 513 2.50 -21.24 24.45
C VAL A 513 3.30 -20.92 25.71
N GLU A 514 2.77 -21.23 26.90
CA GLU A 514 3.49 -21.10 28.18
C GLU A 514 4.74 -21.98 28.19
N LEU A 515 4.61 -23.26 27.85
CA LEU A 515 5.73 -24.19 27.70
C LEU A 515 6.80 -23.67 26.73
N GLN A 516 6.38 -23.13 25.59
CA GLN A 516 7.30 -22.58 24.59
C GLN A 516 8.03 -21.32 25.08
N ASN A 517 7.36 -20.47 25.86
CA ASN A 517 7.99 -19.28 26.45
C ASN A 517 8.92 -19.66 27.61
N GLU A 518 8.60 -20.71 28.38
CA GLU A 518 9.48 -21.20 29.45
C GLU A 518 10.77 -21.84 28.91
N LYS A 519 10.69 -22.51 27.76
CA LYS A 519 11.84 -23.21 27.16
C LYS A 519 12.63 -22.36 26.17
N ASP A 520 12.12 -21.19 25.78
CA ASP A 520 12.64 -20.28 24.73
C ASP A 520 12.83 -20.93 23.34
N LEU A 521 12.36 -22.18 23.17
CA LEU A 521 12.44 -22.94 21.93
C LEU A 521 11.05 -23.40 21.52
N HIS A 522 10.75 -23.22 20.24
CA HIS A 522 9.46 -23.61 19.70
C HIS A 522 9.56 -24.97 18.99
N LEU A 523 8.60 -25.85 19.25
CA LEU A 523 8.30 -27.07 18.47
C LEU A 523 7.91 -26.81 17.01
N ALA A 524 8.56 -25.89 16.29
CA ALA A 524 8.26 -25.53 14.90
C ALA A 524 6.78 -25.18 14.65
N THR A 525 6.17 -24.48 15.60
CA THR A 525 4.82 -23.90 15.48
C THR A 525 4.91 -22.38 15.41
N LYS A 526 3.92 -21.78 14.74
CA LYS A 526 3.82 -20.31 14.59
C LYS A 526 3.01 -19.65 15.70
N ILE A 527 2.39 -20.44 16.58
CA ILE A 527 1.58 -19.94 17.70
C ILE A 527 2.47 -19.21 18.71
N ARG A 528 1.95 -18.11 19.28
CA ARG A 528 2.64 -17.17 20.18
C ARG A 528 1.60 -16.53 21.11
N ASN A 529 2.03 -15.77 22.12
CA ASN A 529 1.14 -15.01 23.01
C ASN A 529 0.10 -14.16 22.27
N ARG A 530 0.46 -13.57 21.12
CA ARG A 530 -0.45 -12.82 20.23
C ARG A 530 -1.66 -13.63 19.74
N HIS A 531 -1.51 -14.95 19.59
CA HIS A 531 -2.57 -15.85 19.15
C HIS A 531 -3.57 -16.18 20.25
N ILE A 532 -3.11 -16.19 21.51
CA ILE A 532 -3.94 -16.43 22.68
C ILE A 532 -4.65 -15.13 23.09
N ASN A 533 -3.91 -14.02 23.14
CA ASN A 533 -4.39 -12.68 23.49
C ASN A 533 -4.89 -11.92 22.26
N TYR A 534 -5.72 -12.57 21.45
CA TYR A 534 -6.11 -12.08 20.13
C TYR A 534 -7.24 -11.02 20.17
N HIS A 535 -7.72 -10.60 21.34
CA HIS A 535 -8.89 -9.74 21.47
C HIS A 535 -8.79 -8.41 20.69
N LYS A 536 -7.60 -7.78 20.70
CA LYS A 536 -7.33 -6.55 19.92
C LYS A 536 -7.16 -6.79 18.42
N GLU A 537 -7.00 -8.04 18.00
CA GLU A 537 -6.73 -8.46 16.62
C GLU A 537 -7.69 -9.56 16.16
N LYS A 538 -8.93 -9.48 16.65
CA LYS A 538 -9.98 -10.48 16.40
C LYS A 538 -10.26 -10.70 14.91
N MET A 539 -9.98 -9.70 14.09
CA MET A 539 -10.19 -9.73 12.63
C MET A 539 -9.07 -10.42 11.85
N LYS A 540 -7.88 -10.66 12.44
CA LYS A 540 -6.75 -11.25 11.72
C LYS A 540 -6.93 -12.75 11.51
N VAL A 541 -7.38 -13.13 10.32
CA VAL A 541 -7.59 -14.54 9.90
C VAL A 541 -6.29 -15.35 9.98
N LYS A 542 -5.14 -14.74 9.67
CA LYS A 542 -3.82 -15.38 9.80
C LYS A 542 -3.58 -16.00 11.18
N LEU A 543 -3.99 -15.31 12.25
CA LEU A 543 -3.85 -15.83 13.62
C LEU A 543 -4.77 -17.02 13.85
N ALA A 544 -6.02 -16.97 13.36
CA ALA A 544 -6.96 -18.08 13.49
C ALA A 544 -6.48 -19.34 12.75
N ALA A 545 -6.01 -19.19 11.51
CA ALA A 545 -5.45 -20.30 10.73
C ALA A 545 -4.19 -20.91 11.36
N GLN A 546 -3.36 -20.09 12.03
CA GLN A 546 -2.17 -20.59 12.73
C GLN A 546 -2.52 -21.37 14.01
N VAL A 547 -3.57 -20.94 14.75
CA VAL A 547 -4.07 -21.66 15.93
C VAL A 547 -4.58 -23.05 15.55
N PHE A 548 -5.45 -23.13 14.55
CA PHE A 548 -6.01 -24.41 14.08
C PHE A 548 -5.11 -25.13 13.08
N SER A 549 -3.79 -24.93 13.12
CA SER A 549 -2.90 -25.59 12.18
C SER A 549 -2.61 -27.02 12.61
N SER A 550 -2.46 -27.91 11.64
CA SER A 550 -1.99 -29.28 11.90
C SER A 550 -0.66 -29.32 12.67
N SER A 551 0.24 -28.34 12.45
CA SER A 551 1.49 -28.24 13.20
C SER A 551 1.32 -28.00 14.71
N VAL A 552 0.23 -27.33 15.11
CA VAL A 552 -0.11 -27.11 16.53
C VAL A 552 -0.68 -28.39 17.13
N ALA A 553 -1.54 -29.11 16.39
CA ALA A 553 -2.00 -30.43 16.82
C ALA A 553 -0.83 -31.41 17.02
N ASP A 554 0.11 -31.46 16.08
CA ASP A 554 1.31 -32.30 16.16
C ASP A 554 2.19 -31.95 17.38
N ALA A 555 2.28 -30.65 17.73
CA ALA A 555 3.03 -30.20 18.91
C ALA A 555 2.35 -30.59 20.23
N ILE A 556 1.01 -30.57 20.28
CA ILE A 556 0.24 -31.02 21.44
C ILE A 556 0.37 -32.55 21.61
N ASP A 557 0.22 -33.33 20.54
CA ASP A 557 0.41 -34.78 20.57
C ASP A 557 1.84 -35.15 21.00
N TYR A 558 2.85 -34.44 20.49
CA TYR A 558 4.24 -34.62 20.93
C TYR A 558 4.43 -34.33 22.42
N SER A 559 3.85 -33.23 22.92
CA SER A 559 3.92 -32.85 24.33
C SER A 559 3.28 -33.91 25.24
N LYS A 560 2.18 -34.51 24.78
CA LYS A 560 1.56 -35.68 25.42
C LYS A 560 2.49 -36.90 25.40
N ASN A 561 3.13 -37.20 24.27
CA ASN A 561 4.02 -38.36 24.12
C ASN A 561 5.28 -38.29 25.00
N ILE A 562 5.73 -37.08 25.38
CA ILE A 562 6.80 -36.90 26.37
C ILE A 562 6.33 -37.17 27.81
N GLY A 563 5.01 -37.24 28.05
CA GLY A 563 4.43 -37.48 29.38
C GLY A 563 4.11 -36.22 30.18
N LEU A 564 3.98 -35.05 29.53
CA LEU A 564 3.59 -33.82 30.22
C LEU A 564 2.12 -33.87 30.67
N LYS A 565 1.90 -33.81 31.99
CA LYS A 565 0.58 -33.96 32.62
C LYS A 565 -0.46 -32.95 32.09
N GLU A 566 -0.01 -31.74 31.75
CA GLU A 566 -0.88 -30.66 31.22
C GLU A 566 -1.56 -31.00 29.90
N PHE A 567 -1.01 -31.93 29.13
CA PHE A 567 -1.53 -32.35 27.82
C PHE A 567 -2.22 -33.73 27.87
N SER A 568 -2.49 -34.25 29.07
CA SER A 568 -3.33 -35.43 29.24
C SER A 568 -4.74 -35.17 28.70
N ASN A 569 -5.33 -36.17 28.03
CA ASN A 569 -6.67 -36.10 27.39
C ASN A 569 -6.80 -35.00 26.32
N SER A 570 -5.75 -34.74 25.55
CA SER A 570 -5.76 -33.74 24.48
C SER A 570 -6.30 -34.25 23.14
N GLU A 571 -6.63 -35.55 23.00
CA GLU A 571 -6.93 -36.19 21.71
C GLU A 571 -8.06 -35.50 20.95
N SER A 572 -9.16 -35.17 21.65
CA SER A 572 -10.30 -34.52 21.02
C SER A 572 -9.96 -33.10 20.55
N THR A 573 -9.05 -32.41 21.26
CA THR A 573 -8.59 -31.08 20.85
C THR A 573 -7.67 -31.15 19.64
N THR A 574 -6.77 -32.13 19.58
CA THR A 574 -5.86 -32.32 18.43
C THR A 574 -6.63 -32.81 17.21
N PHE A 575 -7.62 -33.69 17.39
CA PHE A 575 -8.54 -34.11 16.33
C PHE A 575 -9.34 -32.93 15.78
N PHE A 576 -9.97 -32.13 16.65
CA PHE A 576 -10.69 -30.92 16.25
C PHE A 576 -9.80 -29.97 15.44
N CYS A 577 -8.58 -29.71 15.92
CA CYS A 577 -7.62 -28.84 15.27
C CYS A 577 -7.24 -29.37 13.86
N ARG A 578 -7.00 -30.68 13.71
CA ARG A 578 -6.70 -31.30 12.41
C ARG A 578 -7.89 -31.26 11.47
N MET A 579 -9.10 -31.53 11.96
CA MET A 579 -10.31 -31.53 11.14
C MET A 579 -10.60 -30.12 10.59
N ILE A 580 -10.56 -29.09 11.44
CA ILE A 580 -10.73 -27.70 11.01
C ILE A 580 -9.61 -27.27 10.04
N ASN A 581 -8.35 -27.67 10.27
CA ASN A 581 -7.25 -27.44 9.32
C ASN A 581 -7.57 -28.02 7.95
N ASN A 582 -8.00 -29.29 7.90
CA ASN A 582 -8.23 -30.00 6.64
C ASN A 582 -9.43 -29.42 5.88
N ILE A 583 -10.51 -29.06 6.59
CA ILE A 583 -11.67 -28.38 6.01
C ILE A 583 -11.26 -27.04 5.42
N PHE A 584 -10.48 -26.24 6.15
CA PHE A 584 -10.02 -24.94 5.67
C PHE A 584 -9.06 -25.07 4.47
N ASP A 585 -8.12 -26.03 4.52
CA ASP A 585 -7.19 -26.31 3.42
C ASP A 585 -7.95 -26.75 2.15
N PHE A 586 -8.98 -27.58 2.31
CA PHE A 586 -9.87 -28.03 1.22
C PHE A 586 -10.67 -26.88 0.59
N LEU A 587 -11.15 -25.93 1.41
CA LEU A 587 -11.88 -24.74 0.95
C LEU A 587 -10.97 -23.59 0.49
N ASN A 588 -9.63 -23.73 0.58
CA ASN A 588 -8.67 -22.67 0.23
C ASN A 588 -7.48 -23.19 -0.61
N THR A 589 -7.79 -24.03 -1.60
CA THR A 589 -6.81 -24.58 -2.54
C THR A 589 -6.39 -23.53 -3.58
N ARG A 590 -5.09 -23.37 -3.77
CA ARG A 590 -4.50 -22.32 -4.63
C ARG A 590 -3.63 -22.86 -5.76
N ASN A 591 -2.89 -23.93 -5.50
CA ASN A 591 -1.85 -24.44 -6.41
C ASN A 591 -1.89 -25.96 -6.50
N PHE A 592 -1.48 -26.49 -7.66
CA PHE A 592 -1.31 -27.93 -7.89
C PHE A 592 -0.25 -28.58 -7.00
N LEU A 593 0.78 -27.81 -6.62
CA LEU A 593 1.91 -28.26 -5.80
C LEU A 593 1.61 -28.27 -4.29
N GLY A 594 0.33 -28.39 -3.90
CA GLY A 594 -0.08 -28.51 -2.51
C GLY A 594 0.63 -29.68 -1.81
N GLN A 595 1.23 -29.40 -0.65
CA GLN A 595 1.97 -30.41 0.14
C GLN A 595 1.06 -31.51 0.69
N THR A 596 -0.18 -31.17 1.02
CA THR A 596 -1.20 -32.11 1.53
C THR A 596 -2.25 -32.37 0.46
N GLU A 597 -2.91 -33.53 0.52
CA GLU A 597 -3.96 -33.89 -0.44
C GLU A 597 -5.13 -32.91 -0.42
N TYR A 598 -5.48 -32.39 0.77
CA TYR A 598 -6.51 -31.36 0.96
C TYR A 598 -6.15 -30.01 0.33
N LYS A 599 -4.86 -29.71 0.09
CA LYS A 599 -4.42 -28.47 -0.57
C LYS A 599 -4.35 -28.57 -2.09
N LYS A 600 -4.56 -29.77 -2.65
CA LYS A 600 -4.52 -30.00 -4.10
C LYS A 600 -5.87 -29.64 -4.72
N PRO A 601 -5.90 -29.17 -5.97
CA PRO A 601 -7.14 -28.84 -6.66
C PRO A 601 -8.05 -30.05 -6.79
N ILE A 602 -9.36 -29.80 -6.76
CA ILE A 602 -10.37 -30.84 -6.88
C ILE A 602 -10.49 -31.24 -8.36
N LYS A 603 -10.39 -32.55 -8.65
CA LYS A 603 -10.44 -33.16 -9.98
C LYS A 603 -11.37 -34.36 -9.97
N LEU A 604 -11.78 -34.80 -11.16
CA LEU A 604 -12.64 -35.97 -11.36
C LEU A 604 -12.04 -37.24 -10.71
N ASP A 605 -10.74 -37.45 -10.83
CA ASP A 605 -10.02 -38.64 -10.31
C ASP A 605 -10.13 -38.83 -8.78
N LYS A 606 -10.62 -37.81 -8.06
CA LYS A 606 -10.73 -37.80 -6.60
C LYS A 606 -12.18 -37.79 -6.08
N GLU A 607 -13.16 -38.14 -6.90
CA GLU A 607 -14.59 -38.11 -6.54
C GLU A 607 -14.87 -38.83 -5.21
N THR A 608 -14.40 -40.08 -5.05
CA THR A 608 -14.62 -40.88 -3.84
C THR A 608 -14.05 -40.21 -2.60
N PHE A 609 -12.80 -39.76 -2.66
CA PHE A 609 -12.15 -39.04 -1.57
C PHE A 609 -12.89 -37.75 -1.19
N VAL A 610 -13.38 -37.00 -2.19
CA VAL A 610 -14.09 -35.73 -1.96
C VAL A 610 -15.41 -35.99 -1.23
N ASP A 611 -16.20 -36.95 -1.69
CA ASP A 611 -17.49 -37.26 -1.08
C ASP A 611 -17.35 -37.88 0.32
N GLU A 612 -16.38 -38.77 0.53
CA GLU A 612 -16.07 -39.35 1.85
C GLU A 612 -15.60 -38.28 2.83
N PHE A 613 -14.68 -37.40 2.41
CA PHE A 613 -14.18 -36.32 3.25
C PHE A 613 -15.27 -35.32 3.60
N ILE A 614 -16.07 -34.87 2.62
CA ILE A 614 -17.17 -33.93 2.85
C ILE A 614 -18.19 -34.53 3.83
N SER A 615 -18.56 -35.79 3.65
CA SER A 615 -19.52 -36.47 4.53
C SER A 615 -19.01 -36.56 5.96
N THR A 616 -17.76 -37.01 6.12
CA THR A 616 -17.09 -37.11 7.43
C THR A 616 -16.97 -35.75 8.11
N ALA A 617 -16.59 -34.71 7.37
CA ALA A 617 -16.44 -33.36 7.88
C ALA A 617 -17.78 -32.75 8.32
N ILE A 618 -18.85 -32.94 7.54
CA ILE A 618 -20.20 -32.45 7.88
C ILE A 618 -20.73 -33.17 9.12
N GLU A 619 -20.58 -34.50 9.19
CA GLU A 619 -21.00 -35.29 10.35
C GLU A 619 -20.28 -34.83 11.63
N TYR A 620 -18.97 -34.63 11.56
CA TYR A 620 -18.19 -34.12 12.67
C TYR A 620 -18.61 -32.71 13.11
N LEU A 621 -18.80 -31.78 12.17
CA LEU A 621 -19.24 -30.42 12.52
C LEU A 621 -20.63 -30.42 13.17
N LYS A 622 -21.52 -31.35 12.78
CA LYS A 622 -22.84 -31.57 13.40
C LYS A 622 -22.76 -32.19 14.78
N SER A 623 -21.76 -33.03 15.04
CA SER A 623 -21.62 -33.73 16.31
C SER A 623 -21.03 -32.88 17.44
N LEU A 624 -20.46 -31.72 17.14
CA LEU A 624 -19.89 -30.81 18.15
C LEU A 624 -20.98 -30.22 19.06
N GLN A 625 -20.73 -30.27 20.35
CA GLN A 625 -21.66 -29.84 21.40
C GLN A 625 -21.06 -28.76 22.30
N THR A 626 -21.92 -27.97 22.93
CA THR A 626 -21.59 -27.03 23.99
C THR A 626 -22.51 -27.25 25.17
N LYS A 627 -22.03 -26.93 26.38
CA LYS A 627 -22.87 -26.92 27.58
C LYS A 627 -23.55 -25.57 27.71
N VAL A 628 -24.87 -25.57 27.83
CA VAL A 628 -25.66 -24.37 28.10
C VAL A 628 -26.44 -24.57 29.39
N TRP A 629 -26.43 -23.55 30.24
CA TRP A 629 -27.21 -23.55 31.47
C TRP A 629 -28.71 -23.46 31.15
N ASN A 630 -29.46 -24.51 31.44
CA ASN A 630 -30.90 -24.50 31.30
C ASN A 630 -31.54 -24.00 32.61
N LYS A 631 -32.08 -22.77 32.58
CA LYS A 631 -32.74 -22.16 33.73
C LYS A 631 -33.96 -22.95 34.24
N LYS A 632 -34.62 -23.73 33.37
CA LYS A 632 -35.82 -24.51 33.73
C LYS A 632 -35.50 -25.79 34.48
N GLU A 633 -34.38 -26.44 34.14
CA GLU A 633 -33.98 -27.74 34.72
C GLU A 633 -32.85 -27.62 35.74
N ASN A 634 -32.33 -26.40 35.95
CA ASN A 634 -31.21 -26.08 36.84
C ASN A 634 -29.97 -26.98 36.57
N LYS A 635 -29.77 -27.37 35.31
CA LYS A 635 -28.70 -28.28 34.85
C LYS A 635 -28.02 -27.76 33.59
N LEU A 636 -26.77 -28.21 33.40
CA LEU A 636 -26.00 -27.99 32.17
C LEU A 636 -26.39 -29.06 31.15
N ASN A 637 -27.12 -28.67 30.12
CA ASN A 637 -27.48 -29.57 29.04
C ASN A 637 -26.49 -29.42 27.88
N HIS A 638 -26.20 -30.53 27.22
CA HIS A 638 -25.44 -30.53 25.98
C HIS A 638 -26.38 -30.12 24.85
N ILE A 639 -25.99 -29.08 24.13
CA ILE A 639 -26.70 -28.59 22.94
C ILE A 639 -25.71 -28.59 21.79
N PRO A 640 -26.08 -29.05 20.58
CA PRO A 640 -25.23 -28.92 19.40
C PRO A 640 -24.81 -27.46 19.17
N ILE A 641 -23.54 -27.22 18.80
CA ILE A 641 -23.03 -25.86 18.56
C ILE A 641 -23.84 -25.16 17.45
N ILE A 642 -24.39 -25.94 16.52
CA ILE A 642 -25.20 -25.46 15.41
C ILE A 642 -26.54 -24.84 15.89
N GLU A 643 -27.06 -25.25 17.04
CA GLU A 643 -28.29 -24.69 17.62
C GLU A 643 -28.00 -23.49 18.54
N SER A 644 -26.73 -23.24 18.82
CA SER A 644 -26.31 -22.16 19.70
C SER A 644 -26.42 -20.77 19.06
N LYS A 645 -26.30 -19.72 19.90
CA LYS A 645 -26.22 -18.32 19.44
C LYS A 645 -25.02 -18.04 18.53
N ARG A 646 -23.93 -18.83 18.61
CA ARG A 646 -22.70 -18.64 17.84
C ARG A 646 -22.50 -19.72 16.75
N LYS A 647 -23.59 -20.12 16.11
CA LYS A 647 -23.63 -21.17 15.08
C LYS A 647 -23.01 -20.78 13.73
N THR A 648 -22.95 -19.49 13.40
CA THR A 648 -22.63 -19.00 12.04
C THR A 648 -21.33 -19.56 11.47
N GLY A 649 -20.26 -19.65 12.27
CA GLY A 649 -18.97 -20.19 11.81
C GLY A 649 -19.04 -21.65 11.37
N PHE A 650 -19.65 -22.50 12.19
CA PHE A 650 -19.78 -23.93 11.92
C PHE A 650 -20.81 -24.22 10.83
N LEU A 651 -21.95 -23.52 10.87
CA LEU A 651 -22.98 -23.58 9.84
C LEU A 651 -22.44 -23.17 8.48
N GLY A 652 -21.66 -22.08 8.42
CA GLY A 652 -21.05 -21.62 7.18
C GLY A 652 -20.08 -22.62 6.56
N LEU A 653 -19.28 -23.32 7.38
CA LEU A 653 -18.42 -24.40 6.89
C LEU A 653 -19.24 -25.57 6.32
N ILE A 654 -20.35 -25.95 6.98
CA ILE A 654 -21.25 -27.00 6.47
C ILE A 654 -21.87 -26.58 5.13
N ILE A 655 -22.38 -25.35 5.03
CA ILE A 655 -22.94 -24.79 3.80
C ILE A 655 -21.89 -24.86 2.68
N CYS A 656 -20.66 -24.39 2.91
CA CYS A 656 -19.59 -24.45 1.92
C CYS A 656 -19.26 -25.88 1.46
N LEU A 657 -19.23 -26.85 2.39
CA LEU A 657 -18.97 -28.25 2.06
C LEU A 657 -20.11 -28.87 1.25
N THR A 658 -21.36 -28.59 1.61
CA THR A 658 -22.54 -29.03 0.84
C THR A 658 -22.58 -28.40 -0.56
N SER A 659 -22.35 -27.08 -0.66
CA SER A 659 -22.25 -26.37 -1.94
C SER A 659 -21.13 -26.92 -2.81
N MET A 660 -19.99 -27.30 -2.21
CA MET A 660 -18.88 -27.90 -2.93
C MET A 660 -19.25 -29.26 -3.54
N SER A 661 -19.93 -30.14 -2.78
CA SER A 661 -20.39 -31.43 -3.32
C SER A 661 -21.36 -31.24 -4.49
N ASN A 662 -22.30 -30.31 -4.36
CA ASN A 662 -23.26 -30.01 -5.44
C ASN A 662 -22.56 -29.42 -6.68
N PHE A 663 -21.68 -28.45 -6.49
CA PHE A 663 -20.88 -27.84 -7.56
C PHE A 663 -20.00 -28.88 -8.28
N PHE A 664 -19.36 -29.78 -7.51
CA PHE A 664 -18.55 -30.86 -8.08
C PHE A 664 -19.38 -31.76 -9.00
N LYS A 665 -20.56 -32.19 -8.55
CA LYS A 665 -21.48 -33.04 -9.31
C LYS A 665 -22.03 -32.36 -10.56
N GLU A 666 -22.30 -31.06 -10.51
CA GLU A 666 -22.91 -30.34 -11.62
C GLU A 666 -21.91 -29.81 -12.66
N ASN A 667 -20.69 -29.44 -12.27
CA ASN A 667 -19.74 -28.76 -13.15
C ASN A 667 -18.48 -29.56 -13.47
N ILE A 668 -17.97 -30.36 -12.52
CA ILE A 668 -16.74 -31.15 -12.74
C ILE A 668 -17.10 -32.50 -13.36
N LYS A 669 -18.14 -33.17 -12.86
CA LYS A 669 -18.61 -34.45 -13.39
C LYS A 669 -19.15 -34.34 -14.82
N THR A 670 -19.82 -33.24 -15.14
CA THR A 670 -20.29 -32.89 -16.48
C THR A 670 -19.19 -32.42 -17.42
N LYS A 671 -17.95 -32.32 -16.94
CA LYS A 671 -16.76 -31.82 -17.66
C LYS A 671 -16.90 -30.39 -18.20
N GLU A 672 -17.76 -29.56 -17.60
CA GLU A 672 -17.75 -28.12 -17.87
C GLU A 672 -16.46 -27.45 -17.33
N ILE A 673 -15.91 -28.00 -16.24
CA ILE A 673 -14.68 -27.53 -15.59
C ILE A 673 -13.73 -28.72 -15.34
N ASP A 674 -12.48 -28.59 -15.77
CA ASP A 674 -11.45 -29.64 -15.64
C ASP A 674 -10.99 -29.85 -14.17
N PHE A 675 -10.87 -28.77 -13.41
CA PHE A 675 -10.49 -28.77 -12.00
C PHE A 675 -10.96 -27.47 -11.32
N LEU A 676 -11.12 -27.51 -9.99
CA LEU A 676 -11.47 -26.32 -9.21
C LEU A 676 -10.36 -25.93 -8.23
N LEU A 677 -10.00 -24.65 -8.27
CA LEU A 677 -9.25 -23.96 -7.23
C LEU A 677 -10.24 -23.24 -6.31
N THR A 678 -10.44 -23.79 -5.13
CA THR A 678 -11.45 -23.32 -4.16
C THR A 678 -11.15 -21.91 -3.63
N TYR A 679 -9.89 -21.45 -3.72
CA TYR A 679 -9.55 -20.06 -3.45
C TYR A 679 -10.26 -19.06 -4.38
N LYS A 680 -10.58 -19.44 -5.62
CA LYS A 680 -11.28 -18.56 -6.58
C LYS A 680 -12.72 -18.26 -6.19
N THR A 681 -13.26 -18.95 -5.19
CA THR A 681 -14.58 -18.67 -4.58
C THR A 681 -14.44 -18.01 -3.21
N SER A 682 -13.29 -17.43 -2.85
CA SER A 682 -13.08 -16.72 -1.58
C SER A 682 -13.22 -15.20 -1.73
N GLN A 683 -13.85 -14.54 -0.74
CA GLN A 683 -13.95 -13.08 -0.67
C GLN A 683 -12.60 -12.36 -0.49
N ASP A 684 -11.48 -13.06 -0.25
CA ASP A 684 -10.14 -12.50 -0.18
C ASP A 684 -9.82 -11.58 -1.39
N HIS A 685 -10.40 -11.87 -2.56
CA HIS A 685 -10.25 -11.03 -3.76
C HIS A 685 -10.86 -9.63 -3.61
N LEU A 686 -12.01 -9.51 -2.95
CA LEU A 686 -12.66 -8.24 -2.62
C LEU A 686 -11.93 -7.52 -1.48
N GLU A 687 -11.49 -8.23 -0.44
CA GLU A 687 -10.72 -7.61 0.64
C GLU A 687 -9.41 -6.99 0.14
N MET A 688 -8.74 -7.66 -0.80
CA MET A 688 -7.56 -7.12 -1.46
C MET A 688 -7.91 -5.89 -2.31
N PHE A 689 -9.05 -5.90 -3.00
CA PHE A 689 -9.54 -4.74 -3.74
C PHE A 689 -9.82 -3.53 -2.83
N PHE A 690 -10.50 -3.74 -1.69
CA PHE A 690 -10.71 -2.68 -0.69
C PHE A 690 -9.40 -2.16 -0.12
N SER A 691 -8.43 -3.04 0.11
CA SER A 691 -7.10 -2.63 0.56
C SER A 691 -6.40 -1.71 -0.46
N LEU A 692 -6.55 -2.00 -1.76
CA LEU A 692 -6.05 -1.12 -2.82
C LEU A 692 -6.76 0.23 -2.80
N ILE A 693 -8.08 0.27 -2.64
CA ILE A 693 -8.85 1.52 -2.52
C ILE A 693 -8.35 2.35 -1.33
N ARG A 694 -8.20 1.75 -0.14
CA ARG A 694 -7.69 2.45 1.05
C ARG A 694 -6.28 2.99 0.85
N THR A 695 -5.39 2.21 0.25
CA THR A 695 -4.01 2.62 -0.04
C THR A 695 -3.95 3.85 -0.96
N ARG A 696 -4.95 4.02 -1.84
CA ARG A 696 -5.05 5.19 -2.72
C ARG A 696 -5.42 6.47 -1.99
N GLY A 697 -6.02 6.38 -0.80
CA GLY A 697 -6.26 7.50 0.11
C GLY A 697 -4.99 8.00 0.82
N GLY A 698 -3.83 7.34 0.64
CA GLY A 698 -2.59 7.70 1.31
C GLY A 698 -2.69 7.45 2.82
N PHE A 699 -2.62 8.51 3.62
CA PHE A 699 -2.82 8.43 5.07
C PHE A 699 -4.29 8.32 5.48
N ASN A 700 -5.24 8.51 4.54
CA ASN A 700 -6.66 8.34 4.82
C ASN A 700 -7.11 6.90 4.55
N ASN A 701 -7.25 6.10 5.62
CA ASN A 701 -7.72 4.72 5.56
C ASN A 701 -9.25 4.58 5.39
N ASN A 702 -10.01 5.68 5.52
CA ASN A 702 -11.47 5.70 5.36
C ASN A 702 -11.86 6.72 4.25
N PRO A 703 -11.93 6.29 2.98
CA PRO A 703 -12.19 7.20 1.88
C PRO A 703 -13.61 7.76 1.90
N THR A 704 -13.80 8.98 1.39
CA THR A 704 -15.14 9.51 1.08
C THR A 704 -15.69 8.88 -0.20
N ALA A 705 -16.99 9.02 -0.46
CA ALA A 705 -17.60 8.54 -1.72
C ALA A 705 -16.87 9.04 -2.98
N SER A 706 -16.47 10.32 -3.00
CA SER A 706 -15.70 10.90 -4.11
C SER A 706 -14.30 10.27 -4.26
N GLN A 707 -13.62 10.00 -3.14
CA GLN A 707 -12.32 9.32 -3.15
C GLN A 707 -12.45 7.87 -3.59
N PHE A 708 -13.51 7.18 -3.17
CA PHE A 708 -13.84 5.83 -3.57
C PHE A 708 -14.05 5.75 -5.09
N GLU A 709 -14.93 6.60 -5.64
CA GLU A 709 -15.21 6.71 -7.08
C GLU A 709 -13.91 6.96 -7.88
N ALA A 710 -13.08 7.91 -7.44
CA ALA A 710 -11.82 8.20 -8.09
C ALA A 710 -10.81 7.02 -8.02
N ALA A 711 -10.76 6.30 -6.91
CA ALA A 711 -9.91 5.12 -6.74
C ALA A 711 -10.40 3.95 -7.58
N TYR A 712 -11.71 3.67 -7.58
CA TYR A 712 -12.39 2.65 -8.37
C TYR A 712 -12.07 2.81 -9.86
N LYS A 713 -12.28 4.03 -10.38
CA LYS A 713 -11.98 4.41 -11.76
C LYS A 713 -10.53 4.19 -12.15
N ARG A 714 -9.58 4.51 -11.27
CA ARG A 714 -8.15 4.25 -11.51
C ARG A 714 -7.81 2.76 -11.50
N LEU A 715 -8.49 1.97 -10.66
CA LEU A 715 -8.25 0.54 -10.52
C LEU A 715 -8.77 -0.25 -11.72
N ILE A 716 -9.89 0.14 -12.34
CA ILE A 716 -10.38 -0.47 -13.58
C ILE A 716 -9.40 -0.26 -14.75
N VAL A 717 -8.73 0.90 -14.79
CA VAL A 717 -7.79 1.26 -15.87
C VAL A 717 -6.40 0.62 -15.68
N HIS A 718 -5.94 0.38 -14.44
CA HIS A 718 -4.60 -0.18 -14.15
C HIS A 718 -4.66 -1.47 -13.35
N THR A 719 -4.83 -2.58 -14.06
CA THR A 719 -5.17 -3.86 -13.45
C THR A 719 -4.00 -4.83 -13.34
N GLU A 720 -2.92 -4.63 -14.08
CA GLU A 720 -1.79 -5.57 -14.17
C GLU A 720 -0.84 -5.56 -12.96
N LEU A 721 -0.89 -4.54 -12.09
CA LEU A 721 0.22 -4.24 -11.16
C LEU A 721 -0.17 -4.10 -9.68
N SER A 722 -1.39 -4.52 -9.34
CA SER A 722 -1.90 -4.51 -7.96
C SER A 722 -1.13 -5.40 -6.98
N GLN A 723 -0.21 -6.25 -7.46
CA GLN A 723 0.61 -7.15 -6.64
C GLN A 723 1.74 -6.46 -5.85
N ILE A 724 2.16 -5.23 -6.22
CA ILE A 724 3.32 -4.58 -5.59
C ILE A 724 2.92 -3.74 -4.36
N ALA A 725 1.71 -3.19 -4.34
CA ALA A 725 1.24 -2.30 -3.27
C ALA A 725 0.78 -3.04 -1.99
N THR A 726 0.56 -4.36 -2.06
CA THR A 726 0.05 -5.20 -0.97
C THR A 726 1.13 -5.70 0.00
N ASN A 727 2.41 -5.40 -0.24
CA ASN A 727 3.51 -5.87 0.61
C ASN A 727 3.72 -5.03 1.89
N SER A 728 3.06 -3.88 2.02
CA SER A 728 3.18 -3.00 3.19
C SER A 728 1.82 -2.74 3.84
N GLY A 729 1.42 -3.60 4.78
CA GLY A 729 0.43 -3.26 5.82
C GLY A 729 -0.97 -3.87 5.74
N THR A 730 -1.28 -4.75 4.79
CA THR A 730 -2.63 -5.37 4.67
C THR A 730 -2.79 -6.63 5.53
N ASN A 731 -4.03 -6.91 5.98
CA ASN A 731 -4.36 -8.11 6.76
C ASN A 731 -4.28 -9.42 5.94
N CYS A 732 -4.44 -9.30 4.62
CA CYS A 732 -4.33 -10.39 3.65
C CYS A 732 -3.11 -10.14 2.76
N ALA A 733 -2.17 -11.10 2.74
CA ALA A 733 -0.99 -11.03 1.89
C ALA A 733 -1.35 -11.53 0.49
N SER A 734 -0.98 -10.76 -0.55
CA SER A 734 -1.13 -11.18 -1.94
C SER A 734 -0.22 -12.39 -2.21
N GLN A 735 -0.80 -13.58 -2.24
CA GLN A 735 -0.08 -14.83 -2.53
C GLN A 735 -0.50 -15.44 -3.88
N ASP A 736 -1.36 -14.75 -4.64
CA ASP A 736 -1.92 -15.21 -5.90
C ASP A 736 -1.74 -14.15 -7.01
N SER A 737 -1.56 -14.62 -8.25
CA SER A 737 -1.30 -13.82 -9.45
C SER A 737 -2.51 -13.67 -10.36
N THR A 738 -3.72 -13.77 -9.81
CA THR A 738 -4.96 -13.44 -10.51
C THR A 738 -4.98 -11.95 -10.86
N SER A 739 -4.74 -11.65 -12.15
CA SER A 739 -4.77 -10.29 -12.67
C SER A 739 -6.20 -9.76 -12.66
N ILE A 740 -6.41 -8.50 -12.28
CA ILE A 740 -7.71 -7.89 -12.56
C ILE A 740 -7.83 -7.76 -14.11
N LEU A 741 -8.97 -8.04 -14.73
CA LEU A 741 -9.12 -7.90 -16.19
C LEU A 741 -8.93 -6.45 -16.58
N HIS A 742 -8.10 -6.26 -17.57
CA HIS A 742 -7.80 -4.98 -18.18
C HIS A 742 -8.85 -4.63 -19.24
N VAL A 743 -9.24 -3.35 -19.26
CA VAL A 743 -9.81 -2.70 -20.45
C VAL A 743 -8.63 -2.09 -21.22
N SER A 744 -8.32 -2.62 -22.40
CA SER A 744 -7.05 -2.49 -23.15
C SER A 744 -6.39 -1.09 -23.20
N SER A 745 -5.10 -0.99 -22.84
CA SER A 745 -3.94 -0.81 -23.75
C SER A 745 -2.64 -1.46 -23.19
N THR A 746 -2.31 -2.64 -23.73
CA THR A 746 -1.27 -3.69 -23.49
C THR A 746 0.19 -3.25 -23.24
N ASN A 747 1.21 -4.01 -22.74
CA ASN A 747 1.43 -5.29 -22.00
C ASN A 747 2.85 -5.27 -21.31
N LYS A 748 3.10 -6.23 -20.40
CA LYS A 748 4.13 -6.38 -19.31
C LYS A 748 5.64 -6.60 -19.63
N ALA A 749 6.50 -6.38 -18.61
CA ALA A 749 7.65 -7.28 -18.24
C ALA A 749 8.23 -7.02 -16.81
N ASN A 750 8.71 -8.09 -16.14
CA ASN A 750 9.30 -8.17 -14.77
C ASN A 750 10.85 -8.17 -14.79
N ASN A 751 11.51 -7.88 -13.64
CA ASN A 751 12.82 -8.48 -13.27
C ASN A 751 13.19 -8.30 -11.77
N ILE A 752 13.97 -9.27 -11.24
CA ILE A 752 14.49 -9.43 -9.87
C ILE A 752 16.02 -9.17 -9.87
N CYS A 753 16.61 -8.78 -8.73
CA CYS A 753 18.08 -8.82 -8.52
C CYS A 753 18.44 -9.30 -7.09
N ASN A 754 19.50 -10.11 -7.00
CA ASN A 754 20.18 -10.63 -5.79
C ASN A 754 21.34 -9.70 -5.37
N ASN A 755 21.95 -9.93 -4.20
CA ASN A 755 23.38 -9.69 -3.96
C ASN A 755 23.93 -10.36 -2.68
N ASP A 756 25.22 -10.73 -2.74
CA ASP A 756 26.06 -11.49 -1.80
C ASP A 756 26.93 -10.62 -0.85
N ASP A 757 27.30 -11.24 0.29
CA ASP A 757 28.51 -11.25 1.17
C ASP A 757 29.42 -10.03 1.50
N ILE A 758 29.94 -10.01 2.76
CA ILE A 758 31.36 -9.77 3.21
C ILE A 758 31.54 -9.92 4.76
N PHE A 759 32.69 -10.49 5.20
CA PHE A 759 33.17 -10.81 6.58
C PHE A 759 34.24 -9.81 7.14
N SER A 760 34.41 -9.73 8.48
CA SER A 760 35.69 -9.44 9.18
C SER A 760 35.72 -9.91 10.67
N PHE A 761 36.79 -10.63 11.06
CA PHE A 761 37.05 -11.31 12.35
C PHE A 761 37.37 -10.40 13.57
N ALA A 762 37.12 -10.90 14.79
CA ALA A 762 37.68 -10.41 16.07
C ALA A 762 37.95 -11.55 17.09
N GLU A 763 38.87 -11.28 18.03
CA GLU A 763 39.62 -12.19 18.92
C GLU A 763 38.85 -12.84 20.10
N ILE A 764 39.45 -13.89 20.67
CA ILE A 764 38.88 -14.83 21.66
C ILE A 764 39.42 -14.52 23.08
N GLU A 765 38.52 -14.28 24.03
CA GLU A 765 38.77 -14.51 25.47
C GLU A 765 38.10 -15.81 25.95
N ASN A 766 38.81 -16.54 26.83
CA ASN A 766 38.47 -17.83 27.45
C ASN A 766 37.67 -17.61 28.75
N ASP A 767 36.44 -18.13 28.84
CA ASP A 767 35.62 -18.11 30.06
C ASP A 767 35.27 -19.55 30.51
N SER A 768 35.87 -19.97 31.62
CA SER A 768 35.73 -21.30 32.24
C SER A 768 34.40 -21.53 32.98
N GLU A 769 33.50 -20.54 33.06
CA GLU A 769 32.17 -20.68 33.68
C GLU A 769 31.12 -21.37 32.79
N LEU A 770 31.42 -21.57 31.49
CA LEU A 770 30.47 -22.11 30.50
C LEU A 770 30.16 -23.61 30.69
N PHE A 771 31.11 -24.40 31.20
CA PHE A 771 30.96 -25.86 31.27
C PHE A 771 29.86 -26.33 32.23
N ASN A 772 29.60 -25.62 33.33
CA ASN A 772 28.60 -26.05 34.32
C ASN A 772 27.13 -25.80 33.87
N LYS A 773 26.90 -24.92 32.89
CA LYS A 773 25.58 -24.76 32.25
C LYS A 773 25.34 -25.77 31.12
N PHE A 774 26.41 -26.37 30.60
CA PHE A 774 26.39 -27.31 29.48
C PHE A 774 25.68 -28.62 29.84
N ASP A 775 25.90 -29.12 31.07
CA ASP A 775 25.35 -30.40 31.54
C ASP A 775 23.83 -30.35 31.83
N ASN A 776 23.29 -29.19 32.24
CA ASN A 776 21.86 -29.06 32.56
C ASN A 776 20.95 -29.00 31.30
N LEU A 777 21.47 -28.57 30.15
CA LEU A 777 20.74 -28.54 28.87
C LEU A 777 20.63 -29.92 28.22
N TYR A 778 21.58 -30.83 28.49
CA TYR A 778 21.59 -32.18 27.92
C TYR A 778 20.43 -33.06 28.42
N ASN A 779 19.86 -32.76 29.59
CA ASN A 779 18.85 -33.58 30.25
C ASN A 779 17.39 -33.30 29.82
N ASP A 780 17.12 -32.24 29.04
CA ASP A 780 15.76 -31.95 28.59
C ASP A 780 15.48 -32.57 27.21
N LYS A 781 14.63 -33.60 27.20
CA LYS A 781 14.19 -34.29 25.98
C LYS A 781 13.52 -33.33 24.98
N TYR A 782 12.78 -32.33 25.46
CA TYR A 782 12.10 -31.35 24.62
C TYR A 782 13.08 -30.53 23.78
N ILE A 783 14.15 -30.02 24.42
CA ILE A 783 15.15 -29.16 23.78
C ILE A 783 15.94 -29.96 22.74
N ASN A 784 16.36 -31.18 23.12
CA ASN A 784 17.10 -32.07 22.22
C ASN A 784 16.31 -32.40 20.93
N ASP A 785 15.04 -32.76 21.04
CA ASP A 785 14.21 -33.13 19.89
C ASP A 785 13.88 -31.91 19.00
N VAL A 786 13.76 -30.70 19.57
CA VAL A 786 13.63 -29.45 18.80
C VAL A 786 14.91 -29.13 18.03
N ILE A 787 16.07 -29.27 18.66
CA ILE A 787 17.37 -29.03 18.01
C ILE A 787 17.59 -30.04 16.88
N GLU A 788 17.22 -31.31 17.06
CA GLU A 788 17.28 -32.33 16.01
C GLU A 788 16.38 -31.96 14.81
N TYR A 789 15.17 -31.44 15.07
CA TYR A 789 14.31 -30.92 14.02
C TYR A 789 14.96 -29.76 13.25
N ILE A 790 15.57 -28.80 13.95
CA ILE A 790 16.29 -27.67 13.33
C ILE A 790 17.46 -28.18 12.50
N ALA A 791 18.24 -29.12 13.03
CA ALA A 791 19.35 -29.75 12.33
C ALA A 791 18.90 -30.38 11.00
N GLY A 792 17.73 -31.04 10.95
CA GLY A 792 17.17 -31.57 9.72
C GLY A 792 16.93 -30.50 8.64
N VAL A 793 16.46 -29.30 9.03
CA VAL A 793 16.27 -28.16 8.13
C VAL A 793 17.60 -27.58 7.67
N VAL A 794 18.58 -27.47 8.57
CA VAL A 794 19.94 -27.00 8.27
C VAL A 794 20.59 -27.92 7.25
N THR A 795 20.54 -29.25 7.44
CA THR A 795 21.03 -30.25 6.47
C THR A 795 20.45 -30.01 5.08
N LYS A 796 19.14 -29.75 4.98
CA LYS A 796 18.45 -29.49 3.70
C LYS A 796 18.88 -28.18 3.03
N LYS A 797 19.26 -27.16 3.80
CA LYS A 797 19.79 -25.90 3.25
C LYS A 797 21.24 -26.09 2.79
N VAL A 798 22.06 -26.73 3.61
CA VAL A 798 23.47 -27.01 3.32
C VAL A 798 23.62 -27.86 2.05
N THR A 799 22.79 -28.90 1.87
CA THR A 799 22.81 -29.74 0.65
C THR A 799 22.39 -29.01 -0.63
N LYS A 800 21.65 -27.90 -0.53
CA LYS A 800 21.31 -27.06 -1.71
C LYS A 800 22.45 -26.14 -2.13
N VAL A 801 23.34 -25.80 -1.20
CA VAL A 801 24.45 -24.86 -1.43
C VAL A 801 25.72 -25.59 -1.84
N ILE A 802 25.98 -26.75 -1.24
CA ILE A 802 27.17 -27.55 -1.53
C ILE A 802 27.01 -28.29 -2.86
N LYS A 803 28.03 -28.21 -3.72
CA LYS A 803 28.08 -28.90 -5.03
C LYS A 803 28.88 -30.22 -5.02
N CYS A 804 29.66 -30.48 -3.97
CA CYS A 804 30.53 -31.66 -3.87
C CYS A 804 29.73 -32.92 -3.48
N SER A 805 29.76 -33.96 -4.32
CA SER A 805 29.03 -35.22 -4.13
C SER A 805 29.45 -35.99 -2.88
N VAL A 806 30.75 -36.02 -2.56
CA VAL A 806 31.31 -36.70 -1.37
C VAL A 806 30.87 -36.02 -0.07
N CYS A 807 30.78 -34.69 -0.07
CA CYS A 807 30.25 -33.94 1.06
C CYS A 807 28.74 -34.17 1.24
N ILE A 808 27.99 -34.23 0.13
CA ILE A 808 26.56 -34.53 0.18
C ILE A 808 26.32 -35.95 0.72
N SER A 809 27.10 -36.95 0.28
CA SER A 809 26.98 -38.31 0.80
C SER A 809 27.31 -38.39 2.29
N ALA A 810 28.37 -37.70 2.75
CA ALA A 810 28.72 -37.64 4.16
C ALA A 810 27.62 -37.02 5.04
N LEU A 811 26.90 -36.00 4.54
CA LEU A 811 25.76 -35.39 5.24
C LEU A 811 24.52 -36.31 5.29
N MET A 812 24.45 -37.33 4.43
CA MET A 812 23.35 -38.30 4.34
C MET A 812 23.67 -39.65 5.02
N MET A 813 24.91 -39.87 5.47
CA MET A 813 25.31 -41.04 6.27
C MET A 813 24.95 -40.84 7.76
N ASP A 814 24.87 -41.93 8.54
CA ASP A 814 24.56 -41.95 9.98
C ASP A 814 23.28 -41.19 10.39
N ILE A 815 22.18 -41.54 9.72
CA ILE A 815 20.86 -40.98 10.02
C ILE A 815 20.38 -41.51 11.38
N GLN A 816 20.15 -40.60 12.34
CA GLN A 816 19.57 -40.95 13.64
C GLN A 816 18.16 -41.55 13.47
N GLN A 817 17.91 -42.69 14.13
CA GLN A 817 16.59 -43.35 14.12
C GLN A 817 15.60 -42.71 15.13
N ASN A 818 16.09 -42.03 16.16
CA ASN A 818 15.30 -41.60 17.33
C ASN A 818 14.70 -40.18 17.24
N ALA A 819 14.34 -39.71 16.05
CA ALA A 819 13.77 -38.37 15.87
C ALA A 819 12.25 -38.34 16.12
N SER A 820 11.83 -38.38 17.39
CA SER A 820 10.42 -38.45 17.80
C SER A 820 9.55 -37.32 17.20
N LEU A 821 10.02 -36.07 17.26
CA LEU A 821 9.34 -34.88 16.73
C LEU A 821 9.37 -34.85 15.19
N ILE A 822 10.48 -35.25 14.57
CA ILE A 822 10.60 -35.33 13.11
C ILE A 822 9.65 -36.38 12.58
N ASN A 823 9.51 -37.54 13.23
CA ASN A 823 8.61 -38.61 12.81
C ASN A 823 7.14 -38.16 12.88
N ILE A 824 6.73 -37.44 13.93
CA ILE A 824 5.35 -36.93 14.05
C ILE A 824 5.06 -35.86 12.98
N LYS A 825 6.04 -35.01 12.66
CA LYS A 825 5.88 -33.93 11.66
C LYS A 825 6.18 -34.35 10.23
N SER A 826 6.79 -35.51 10.06
CA SER A 826 7.22 -36.05 8.78
C SER A 826 6.00 -36.44 7.97
N ARG A 827 5.66 -35.59 7.00
CA ARG A 827 4.70 -35.92 5.92
C ARG A 827 5.42 -36.48 4.69
N GLY A 828 6.55 -37.18 4.90
CA GLY A 828 7.40 -37.74 3.84
C GLY A 828 8.40 -36.76 3.19
N ALA A 829 8.47 -35.50 3.63
CA ALA A 829 9.31 -34.46 2.98
C ALA A 829 10.44 -33.86 3.86
N LEU A 830 10.54 -34.31 5.11
CA LEU A 830 11.55 -33.84 6.07
C LEU A 830 12.77 -34.75 6.05
N THR A 831 13.95 -34.14 6.07
CA THR A 831 15.24 -34.83 6.11
C THR A 831 15.66 -35.06 7.54
N LYS A 832 15.98 -36.31 7.91
CA LYS A 832 16.57 -36.63 9.21
C LYS A 832 18.04 -36.17 9.21
N PRO A 833 18.51 -35.49 10.26
CA PRO A 833 19.88 -34.99 10.30
C PRO A 833 20.90 -36.12 10.54
N ASN A 834 22.13 -35.88 10.09
CA ASN A 834 23.30 -36.62 10.54
C ASN A 834 23.61 -36.23 12.00
N LYS A 835 24.04 -37.20 12.82
CA LYS A 835 24.47 -37.02 14.21
C LYS A 835 25.41 -35.82 14.40
N ASN A 836 26.37 -35.63 13.50
CA ASN A 836 27.36 -34.55 13.56
C ASN A 836 26.71 -33.16 13.45
N ILE A 837 25.72 -33.01 12.58
CA ILE A 837 25.00 -31.73 12.41
C ILE A 837 24.11 -31.46 13.63
N ALA A 838 23.48 -32.49 14.18
CA ALA A 838 22.69 -32.36 15.39
C ALA A 838 23.54 -31.87 16.58
N GLU A 839 24.74 -32.41 16.75
CA GLU A 839 25.69 -31.96 17.78
C GLU A 839 26.17 -30.52 17.55
N ILE A 840 26.48 -30.13 16.31
CA ILE A 840 26.82 -28.74 15.96
C ILE A 840 25.68 -27.79 16.32
N CYS A 841 24.43 -28.18 16.04
CA CYS A 841 23.26 -27.37 16.40
C CYS A 841 23.08 -27.24 17.92
N LYS A 842 23.42 -28.28 18.70
CA LYS A 842 23.41 -28.21 20.17
C LYS A 842 24.44 -27.21 20.70
N ILE A 843 25.65 -27.24 20.13
CA ILE A 843 26.72 -26.30 20.48
C ILE A 843 26.30 -24.87 20.13
N ALA A 844 25.72 -24.66 18.95
CA ALA A 844 25.23 -23.35 18.51
C ALA A 844 24.17 -22.78 19.48
N GLU A 845 23.14 -23.58 19.82
CA GLU A 845 22.09 -23.16 20.76
C GLU A 845 22.67 -22.84 22.15
N PHE A 846 23.64 -23.63 22.61
CA PHE A 846 24.32 -23.36 23.88
C PHE A 846 25.07 -22.02 23.86
N THR A 847 25.83 -21.73 22.79
CA THR A 847 26.54 -20.45 22.68
C THR A 847 25.55 -19.28 22.63
N PHE A 848 24.44 -19.43 21.90
CA PHE A 848 23.39 -18.41 21.83
C PHE A 848 22.82 -18.07 23.21
N ARG A 849 22.43 -19.08 23.99
CA ARG A 849 21.91 -18.90 25.38
C ARG A 849 22.95 -18.28 26.30
N SER A 850 24.21 -18.66 26.15
CA SER A 850 25.30 -18.17 26.98
C SER A 850 25.60 -16.68 26.75
N PHE A 851 25.47 -16.21 25.51
CA PHE A 851 25.76 -14.84 25.11
C PHE A 851 24.52 -13.96 24.91
N GLN A 852 23.33 -14.39 25.37
CA GLN A 852 22.07 -13.66 25.21
C GLN A 852 22.12 -12.21 25.73
N HIS A 853 22.89 -11.96 26.79
CA HIS A 853 23.10 -10.64 27.40
C HIS A 853 23.98 -9.68 26.57
N LYS A 854 24.78 -10.19 25.62
CA LYS A 854 25.67 -9.38 24.75
C LYS A 854 25.03 -9.03 23.40
N ILE A 855 23.84 -9.56 23.09
CA ILE A 855 23.15 -9.41 21.79
C ILE A 855 22.84 -7.93 21.48
N ASP A 856 22.43 -7.12 22.45
CA ASP A 856 22.08 -5.71 22.20
C ASP A 856 23.29 -4.76 22.08
N ILE A 857 24.50 -5.24 22.39
CA ILE A 857 25.70 -4.39 22.59
C ILE A 857 26.66 -4.47 21.39
N GLN A 858 26.75 -5.60 20.70
CA GLN A 858 27.74 -5.83 19.64
C GLN A 858 27.20 -5.57 18.22
N LYS A 859 28.05 -5.04 17.34
CA LYS A 859 27.84 -5.04 15.89
C LYS A 859 28.28 -6.41 15.33
N ASN A 860 27.57 -6.94 14.34
CA ASN A 860 27.81 -8.26 13.72
C ASN A 860 27.69 -9.46 14.68
N ILE A 861 26.57 -9.57 15.40
CA ILE A 861 26.29 -10.62 16.39
C ILE A 861 26.40 -12.03 15.81
N ILE A 862 25.93 -12.24 14.57
CA ILE A 862 25.94 -13.56 13.91
C ILE A 862 27.40 -14.04 13.74
N GLU A 863 28.26 -13.15 13.28
CA GLU A 863 29.67 -13.45 13.05
C GLU A 863 30.39 -13.75 14.38
N PHE A 864 30.12 -12.97 15.42
CA PHE A 864 30.63 -13.22 16.77
C PHE A 864 30.21 -14.59 17.32
N LEU A 865 28.93 -14.93 17.23
CA LEU A 865 28.40 -16.21 17.71
C LEU A 865 28.96 -17.40 16.91
N THR A 866 29.14 -17.24 15.60
CA THR A 866 29.74 -18.30 14.76
C THR A 866 31.20 -18.56 15.13
N ILE A 867 31.99 -17.50 15.36
CA ILE A 867 33.40 -17.63 15.77
C ILE A 867 33.48 -18.31 17.14
N LYS A 868 32.64 -17.91 18.10
CA LYS A 868 32.58 -18.54 19.43
C LYS A 868 32.13 -20.00 19.36
N SER A 869 31.14 -20.33 18.53
CA SER A 869 30.72 -21.71 18.30
C SER A 869 31.83 -22.56 17.69
N ILE A 870 32.57 -22.03 16.70
CA ILE A 870 33.71 -22.73 16.09
C ILE A 870 34.82 -22.95 17.12
N SER A 871 35.07 -21.98 18.01
CA SER A 871 36.10 -22.12 19.05
C SER A 871 35.81 -23.26 20.05
N SER A 872 34.54 -23.63 20.23
CA SER A 872 34.13 -24.76 21.07
C SER A 872 34.12 -26.11 20.35
N ILE A 873 34.35 -26.15 19.03
CA ILE A 873 34.28 -27.38 18.21
C ILE A 873 35.70 -27.88 17.90
N GLN A 874 36.00 -29.11 18.31
CA GLN A 874 37.17 -29.84 17.80
C GLN A 874 36.87 -30.42 16.42
N ILE A 875 37.27 -29.70 15.35
CA ILE A 875 36.94 -30.02 13.95
C ILE A 875 37.37 -31.45 13.56
N THR A 876 38.41 -32.00 14.16
CA THR A 876 38.95 -33.34 13.90
C THR A 876 38.01 -34.48 14.31
N ASN A 877 37.03 -34.23 15.17
CA ASN A 877 36.12 -35.25 15.69
C ASN A 877 34.81 -35.37 14.87
N TYR A 878 34.58 -34.46 13.92
CA TYR A 878 33.34 -34.38 13.14
C TYR A 878 33.58 -34.77 11.68
N PHE A 879 32.71 -35.64 11.14
CA PHE A 879 32.80 -36.18 9.78
C PHE A 879 34.09 -36.96 9.48
N ASN A 880 34.40 -37.99 10.26
CA ASN A 880 35.56 -38.87 10.07
C ASN A 880 35.67 -39.47 8.65
N CYS A 881 34.53 -39.65 7.95
CA CYS A 881 34.45 -40.10 6.56
C CYS A 881 35.02 -39.10 5.54
N LEU A 882 35.22 -37.83 5.92
CA LEU A 882 35.84 -36.79 5.09
C LEU A 882 37.35 -36.65 5.36
N ASN A 883 37.95 -37.39 6.30
CA ASN A 883 39.38 -37.26 6.65
C ASN A 883 40.32 -37.59 5.47
N GLU A 884 39.96 -38.54 4.61
CA GLU A 884 40.67 -38.85 3.36
C GLU A 884 40.46 -37.73 2.31
N HIS A 885 39.26 -37.17 2.26
CA HIS A 885 38.88 -36.08 1.36
C HIS A 885 39.57 -34.75 1.72
N ILE A 886 39.85 -34.52 3.00
CA ILE A 886 40.58 -33.35 3.52
C ILE A 886 42.05 -33.33 3.04
N LYS A 887 42.69 -34.50 2.88
CA LYS A 887 44.09 -34.60 2.43
C LYS A 887 44.33 -34.05 1.02
N THR A 888 43.28 -33.90 0.21
CA THR A 888 43.36 -33.37 -1.16
C THR A 888 43.07 -31.86 -1.25
N GLN A 889 42.91 -31.17 -0.11
CA GLN A 889 42.42 -29.79 -0.03
C GLN A 889 43.38 -28.83 0.68
N ASP A 890 43.20 -27.53 0.43
CA ASP A 890 44.02 -26.44 0.98
C ASP A 890 43.83 -26.30 2.51
N PRO A 891 44.90 -26.38 3.35
CA PRO A 891 44.90 -26.36 4.83
C PRO A 891 43.94 -25.39 5.51
N LEU A 892 43.69 -24.23 4.89
CA LEU A 892 42.91 -23.14 5.48
C LEU A 892 41.44 -23.12 5.04
N ASN A 893 41.08 -23.84 3.96
CA ASN A 893 39.75 -23.82 3.33
C ASN A 893 39.23 -25.25 3.06
N HIS A 894 39.25 -26.10 4.09
CA HIS A 894 38.74 -27.47 3.99
C HIS A 894 37.21 -27.51 3.90
N HIS A 895 36.66 -28.42 3.11
CA HIS A 895 35.20 -28.57 2.93
C HIS A 895 34.46 -28.87 4.25
N THR A 896 35.09 -29.55 5.22
CA THR A 896 34.54 -29.76 6.56
C THR A 896 34.35 -28.44 7.32
N SER A 897 35.34 -27.56 7.29
CA SER A 897 35.23 -26.21 7.89
C SER A 897 34.14 -25.37 7.23
N GLN A 898 33.99 -25.49 5.91
CA GLN A 898 32.93 -24.83 5.14
C GLN A 898 31.54 -25.37 5.51
N ILE A 899 31.38 -26.70 5.65
CA ILE A 899 30.13 -27.33 6.09
C ILE A 899 29.74 -26.82 7.48
N ILE A 900 30.68 -26.82 8.44
CA ILE A 900 30.41 -26.39 9.82
C ILE A 900 30.03 -24.90 9.85
N ARG A 901 30.77 -24.04 9.12
CA ARG A 901 30.47 -22.61 9.05
C ARG A 901 29.15 -22.31 8.36
N LEU A 902 28.82 -23.03 7.28
CA LEU A 902 27.52 -22.91 6.61
C LEU A 902 26.38 -23.41 7.51
N ALA A 903 26.57 -24.50 8.25
CA ALA A 903 25.58 -24.99 9.20
C ALA A 903 25.33 -23.96 10.31
N LEU A 904 26.38 -23.43 10.93
CA LEU A 904 26.30 -22.39 11.98
C LEU A 904 25.67 -21.08 11.49
N ASN A 905 25.93 -20.67 10.25
CA ASN A 905 25.29 -19.49 9.67
C ASN A 905 23.79 -19.67 9.39
N PHE A 906 23.31 -20.90 9.20
CA PHE A 906 21.89 -21.17 8.89
C PHE A 906 21.00 -21.42 10.11
N ILE A 907 21.62 -21.73 11.25
CA ILE A 907 20.99 -21.83 12.58
C ILE A 907 20.72 -20.41 13.07
#